data_AF-A0A3A6MYZ2-F1
#
_entry.id   AF-A0A3A6MYZ2-F1
#
_cell.length_a   1.000
_cell.length_b   1.000
_cell.length_c   1.000
_cell.angle_alpha   90.00
_cell.angle_beta   90.00
_cell.angle_gamma   90.00
#
_symmetry.space_group_name_H-M   'P 1'
#
loop_
_entity.id
_entity.type
_entity.pdbx_description
1 polymer ?
#
loop_
_entity_poly.entity_id
_entity_poly.type
_entity_poly.pdbx_seq_one_letter_code
_entity_poly.pdbx_strand_id
1 'polypeptide(L)'
;MLEACADLVQCERILDDFICERCGSDSLRGQHFLLNEIPVTEYDTEYLNDLVVHRLATDLVEGTRFLVNRVPACLAVFLIWQAIKGYQEGDYWSAVRRGTGVSDRRLDSKWGSAFLGFLRTQCLVRKPDTRAHRYVAPILLHAGIPDSCLPEYFRQIAWGRFVNRGITAPNSILGEVEQMRTEAQRASRSEIQDRIEELSSKRRRCERVRKLLVEYRELTESIEEDGYTITTIVDALGIAVDLAELKSQQDGLLQSADRLDEKIRELESLEDEQLLLSETKLQKVSASLREAEFQVKPLGILENDLALELAQFLSLLAKEQWERELYGQLVPSSPRGDWHWLELIIRAYEITQEVVGGNPDASGTAEQGRHLLKQQAVYHQELAKFQRILTDFLDDVVCECPERIWKNHGVGRVALRGDGVSLESATNLVTVLARTLDGWWEAIVAAKLRRIKLADIEARVRDVEQQLDAVDALVVEKTRTLRQVISGVPGVQEHGEVPDSKVLSEAQADLEKTRIENQKRLEHISEELTFLLGRDLDPNTIGSEMDEVQGQLRSLLDQKKRIEQDVPLEPLIWVDRPIQRFLLHGGQVADEFILLTVAMLTSTCVDGEPQIPEGWPGTYRYRRIWNAFSTWWWEDGRELSHVEVRLPRPRVVCWCEGSWHVGVQVPEELLDLNGLSIRHDGHSLEESRRLEGCWPLAGLDGLVEIGGTDAPALRLDRLQQKGQPCFVFRGWDDRMGPLPAARRITVGKVVVIVPEEWSRDRVASGSAPVADEAVAVPGYRAHFFNLTRDSGLVSFVLPDGTNFSLETGARQFELVGEFLDLDPDHEMGPLFVGRPPRIRPVRQSVWDGTGRVVLITRASRRREAVELELKGNQKELDLFTRDNDRGLESGCYWVVVYDRERYEMERLPFRFVPGWKGVKVQPQPVPHFPPLGGHQGTVVDILFNSETVPDIRGDVFDGEVQTEWADGRLRMMLPPRPRFDEVDLEVRVNQGRMVPVRVILERIWWALGNEDERFSDLKWRDNVVDLDRDWFRPTSQKVLWIRWPCGGQVLGAIFAVEMGFDPDARKQYLVKKAPIGDRERTQIVPIPLREFTSAWVEERGEDQSLFLWLLGLEGQDLGATVIGAYRASADPERRKSCATCDFAKTRRKRCRCIYRKWSWMTMAQFNQLRAGYVCDLWDGEILAGDSNRWVSPSMAR
;
A
#
# COMPACT_ATOMS: atom_id res chain seq x y z
N MET A 1 -18.65 65.64 17.90
CA MET A 1 -18.55 66.17 16.51
C MET A 1 -19.73 65.69 15.66
N LEU A 2 -20.05 64.40 15.74
CA LEU A 2 -21.13 63.74 14.99
C LEU A 2 -22.42 63.61 15.80
N GLU A 3 -22.42 64.02 17.07
CA GLU A 3 -23.57 64.04 17.99
C GLU A 3 -24.88 64.64 17.42
N ALA A 4 -24.79 65.56 16.45
CA ALA A 4 -25.95 66.19 15.82
C ALA A 4 -26.36 65.57 14.47
N CYS A 5 -25.65 64.55 13.97
CA CYS A 5 -25.97 63.89 12.72
C CYS A 5 -27.17 62.95 12.89
N ALA A 6 -28.07 62.94 11.90
CA ALA A 6 -29.20 62.01 11.86
C ALA A 6 -28.90 60.69 11.11
N ASP A 7 -27.93 60.69 10.19
CA ASP A 7 -27.59 59.54 9.34
C ASP A 7 -26.13 59.58 8.83
N LEU A 8 -25.72 58.51 8.12
CA LEU A 8 -24.38 58.40 7.52
C LEU A 8 -24.08 59.51 6.50
N VAL A 9 -25.08 60.07 5.80
CA VAL A 9 -24.86 61.10 4.78
C VAL A 9 -24.54 62.44 5.45
N GLN A 10 -25.18 62.74 6.57
CA GLN A 10 -24.83 63.91 7.38
C GLN A 10 -23.45 63.75 8.03
N CYS A 11 -23.15 62.57 8.59
CA CYS A 11 -21.81 62.26 9.10
C CYS A 11 -20.74 62.45 8.02
N GLU A 12 -21.01 61.97 6.80
CA GLU A 12 -20.07 62.09 5.67
C GLU A 12 -19.74 63.54 5.38
N ARG A 13 -20.76 64.40 5.28
CA ARG A 13 -20.55 65.83 4.99
C ARG A 13 -19.69 66.50 6.06
N ILE A 14 -19.97 66.24 7.34
CA ILE A 14 -19.22 66.84 8.44
C ILE A 14 -17.76 66.36 8.46
N LEU A 15 -17.53 65.06 8.23
CA LEU A 15 -16.19 64.49 8.17
C LEU A 15 -15.42 64.98 6.94
N ASP A 16 -16.05 64.98 5.76
CA ASP A 16 -15.44 65.41 4.51
C ASP A 16 -15.11 66.91 4.54
N ASP A 17 -16.03 67.76 5.00
CA ASP A 17 -15.80 69.20 5.17
C ASP A 17 -14.61 69.47 6.11
N PHE A 18 -14.53 68.75 7.24
CA PHE A 18 -13.42 68.88 8.19
C PHE A 18 -12.08 68.44 7.59
N ILE A 19 -12.07 67.31 6.88
CA ILE A 19 -10.86 66.78 6.22
C ILE A 19 -10.40 67.75 5.12
N CYS A 20 -11.32 68.25 4.30
CA CYS A 20 -11.04 69.24 3.26
C CYS A 20 -10.50 70.56 3.83
N GLU A 21 -11.08 71.07 4.92
CA GLU A 21 -10.59 72.28 5.59
C GLU A 21 -9.15 72.11 6.09
N ARG A 22 -8.83 70.95 6.67
CA ARG A 22 -7.49 70.65 7.20
C ARG A 22 -6.45 70.35 6.13
N CYS A 23 -6.85 69.71 5.03
CA CYS A 23 -5.94 69.36 3.95
C CYS A 23 -5.65 70.54 3.02
N GLY A 24 -6.61 71.46 2.84
CA GLY A 24 -6.51 72.61 1.94
C GLY A 24 -6.31 72.22 0.47
N SER A 25 -6.50 73.16 -0.46
CA SER A 25 -6.22 72.95 -1.90
C SER A 25 -4.71 72.86 -2.23
N ASP A 26 -3.84 72.85 -1.22
CA ASP A 26 -2.39 72.96 -1.33
C ASP A 26 -1.75 71.60 -0.95
N SER A 27 -1.14 70.91 -1.93
CA SER A 27 -0.72 69.50 -1.84
C SER A 27 0.33 69.18 -0.76
N LEU A 28 0.86 70.20 -0.08
CA LEU A 28 1.84 70.08 0.99
C LEU A 28 1.19 69.91 2.37
N ARG A 29 0.02 70.51 2.63
CA ARG A 29 -0.63 70.43 3.96
C ARG A 29 -1.26 69.05 4.24
N GLY A 30 -1.87 68.43 3.23
CA GLY A 30 -2.43 67.07 3.34
C GLY A 30 -1.41 65.96 3.62
N GLN A 31 -0.10 66.21 3.41
CA GLN A 31 0.97 65.24 3.68
C GLN A 31 1.38 65.15 5.16
N HIS A 32 0.82 66.01 6.02
CA HIS A 32 1.13 66.03 7.45
C HIS A 32 -0.07 65.69 8.35
N PHE A 33 -1.24 65.42 7.75
CA PHE A 33 -2.46 65.11 8.49
C PHE A 33 -2.75 63.60 8.50
N LEU A 34 -2.96 63.05 9.69
CA LEU A 34 -3.43 61.67 9.88
C LEU A 34 -4.90 61.68 10.33
N LEU A 35 -5.64 60.64 9.94
CA LEU A 35 -7.10 60.63 10.13
C LEU A 35 -7.50 60.40 11.60
N ASN A 36 -6.59 59.87 12.43
CA ASN A 36 -6.77 59.81 13.88
C ASN A 36 -6.68 61.19 14.58
N GLU A 37 -6.37 62.26 13.85
CA GLU A 37 -6.34 63.64 14.37
C GLU A 37 -7.71 64.33 14.30
N ILE A 38 -8.71 63.68 13.68
CA ILE A 38 -10.08 64.18 13.68
C ILE A 38 -10.59 64.19 15.14
N PRO A 39 -11.15 65.30 15.63
CA PRO A 39 -11.55 65.48 17.02
C PRO A 39 -12.89 64.79 17.32
N VAL A 40 -12.97 63.49 17.05
CA VAL A 40 -14.12 62.65 17.42
C VAL A 40 -14.08 62.32 18.90
N THR A 41 -15.27 62.21 19.51
CA THR A 41 -15.46 61.71 20.87
C THR A 41 -15.65 60.18 20.88
N GLU A 42 -15.62 59.56 22.05
CA GLU A 42 -15.99 58.13 22.20
C GLU A 42 -17.39 57.85 21.63
N TYR A 43 -18.35 58.71 22.00
CA TYR A 43 -19.72 58.66 21.48
C TYR A 43 -19.76 58.76 19.95
N ASP A 44 -19.01 59.68 19.33
CA ASP A 44 -18.97 59.81 17.87
C ASP A 44 -18.52 58.51 17.19
N THR A 45 -17.56 57.79 17.80
CA THR A 45 -17.03 56.54 17.24
C THR A 45 -18.00 55.36 17.38
N GLU A 46 -18.67 55.24 18.52
CA GLU A 46 -19.71 54.23 18.76
C GLU A 46 -20.93 54.48 17.87
N TYR A 47 -21.37 55.74 17.78
CA TYR A 47 -22.48 56.13 16.93
C TYR A 47 -22.21 55.85 15.45
N LEU A 48 -21.00 56.17 14.95
CA LEU A 48 -20.60 55.86 13.59
C LEU A 48 -20.54 54.35 13.33
N ASN A 49 -20.03 53.57 14.30
CA ASN A 49 -20.01 52.11 14.24
C ASN A 49 -21.43 51.56 14.08
N ASP A 50 -22.37 51.97 14.91
CA ASP A 50 -23.75 51.49 14.88
C ASP A 50 -24.45 51.82 13.57
N LEU A 51 -24.24 53.01 13.02
CA LEU A 51 -24.78 53.41 11.72
C LEU A 51 -24.22 52.55 10.57
N VAL A 52 -22.92 52.25 10.59
CA VAL A 52 -22.27 51.38 9.59
C VAL A 52 -22.81 49.94 9.70
N VAL A 53 -22.90 49.40 10.92
CA VAL A 53 -23.43 48.05 11.18
C VAL A 53 -24.87 47.94 10.72
N HIS A 54 -25.73 48.90 11.09
CA HIS A 54 -27.13 48.93 10.70
C HIS A 54 -27.29 48.96 9.17
N ARG A 55 -26.45 49.74 8.48
CA ARG A 55 -26.46 49.82 7.01
C ARG A 55 -26.06 48.50 6.35
N LEU A 56 -25.06 47.79 6.90
CA LEU A 56 -24.59 46.50 6.39
C LEU A 56 -25.58 45.36 6.68
N ALA A 57 -26.26 45.40 7.83
CA ALA A 57 -27.25 44.40 8.22
C ALA A 57 -28.50 44.39 7.35
N THR A 58 -28.84 45.54 6.72
CA THR A 58 -30.01 45.66 5.85
C THR A 58 -29.81 44.94 4.50
N ASP A 59 -28.67 45.18 3.86
CA ASP A 59 -28.23 44.51 2.63
C ASP A 59 -26.71 44.63 2.54
N LEU A 60 -25.99 43.50 2.58
CA LEU A 60 -24.54 43.50 2.61
C LEU A 60 -23.91 44.06 1.32
N VAL A 61 -24.49 43.77 0.16
CA VAL A 61 -23.95 44.15 -1.15
C VAL A 61 -24.23 45.62 -1.43
N GLU A 62 -25.48 46.05 -1.25
CA GLU A 62 -25.89 47.45 -1.43
C GLU A 62 -25.33 48.34 -0.31
N GLY A 63 -25.31 47.86 0.93
CA GLY A 63 -24.67 48.53 2.06
C GLY A 63 -23.20 48.77 1.81
N THR A 64 -22.45 47.76 1.34
CA THR A 64 -21.06 47.95 0.94
C THR A 64 -20.91 48.96 -0.20
N ARG A 65 -21.76 48.88 -1.23
CA ARG A 65 -21.75 49.82 -2.36
C ARG A 65 -22.00 51.26 -1.89
N PHE A 66 -22.92 51.43 -0.95
CA PHE A 66 -23.23 52.72 -0.33
C PHE A 66 -22.03 53.27 0.46
N LEU A 67 -21.41 52.47 1.34
CA LEU A 67 -20.25 52.91 2.13
C LEU A 67 -19.08 53.34 1.23
N VAL A 68 -18.80 52.58 0.17
CA VAL A 68 -17.67 52.86 -0.73
C VAL A 68 -17.91 54.08 -1.62
N ASN A 69 -19.14 54.28 -2.11
CA ASN A 69 -19.42 55.28 -3.15
C ASN A 69 -20.11 56.55 -2.65
N ARG A 70 -20.82 56.49 -1.52
CA ARG A 70 -21.64 57.60 -1.01
C ARG A 70 -21.10 58.20 0.29
N VAL A 71 -20.50 57.37 1.15
CA VAL A 71 -19.97 57.81 2.45
C VAL A 71 -18.53 57.33 2.73
N PRO A 72 -17.58 57.60 1.81
CA PRO A 72 -16.20 57.12 1.93
C PRO A 72 -15.42 57.67 3.13
N ALA A 73 -15.67 58.90 3.60
CA ALA A 73 -15.02 59.45 4.80
C ALA A 73 -15.49 58.73 6.07
N CYS A 74 -16.80 58.45 6.17
CA CYS A 74 -17.36 57.61 7.23
C CYS A 74 -16.72 56.24 7.26
N LEU A 75 -16.58 55.58 6.10
CA LEU A 75 -15.92 54.27 5.98
C LEU A 75 -14.45 54.36 6.42
N ALA A 76 -13.73 55.41 6.04
CA ALA A 76 -12.33 55.58 6.39
C ALA A 76 -12.11 55.76 7.90
N VAL A 77 -12.90 56.64 8.52
CA VAL A 77 -12.85 56.87 9.97
C VAL A 77 -13.26 55.61 10.74
N PHE A 78 -14.29 54.91 10.29
CA PHE A 78 -14.70 53.62 10.85
C PHE A 78 -13.54 52.59 10.84
N LEU A 79 -12.90 52.37 9.69
CA LEU A 79 -11.79 51.40 9.57
C LEU A 79 -10.62 51.73 10.49
N ILE A 80 -10.29 53.01 10.63
CA ILE A 80 -9.22 53.44 11.51
C ILE A 80 -9.56 53.21 12.98
N TRP A 81 -10.78 53.47 13.41
CA TRP A 81 -11.17 53.22 14.79
C TRP A 81 -11.26 51.73 15.13
N GLN A 82 -11.62 50.88 14.16
CA GLN A 82 -11.46 49.44 14.30
C GLN A 82 -9.98 49.04 14.43
N ALA A 83 -9.06 49.74 13.75
CA ALA A 83 -7.62 49.55 13.95
C ALA A 83 -7.14 50.03 15.32
N ILE A 84 -7.68 51.13 15.86
CA ILE A 84 -7.28 51.65 17.17
C ILE A 84 -7.74 50.72 18.31
N LYS A 85 -9.01 50.30 18.28
CA LYS A 85 -9.65 49.56 19.38
C LYS A 85 -9.54 48.04 19.25
N GLY A 86 -9.55 47.53 18.02
CA GLY A 86 -9.75 46.11 17.75
C GLY A 86 -8.52 45.35 17.25
N TYR A 87 -7.43 46.04 16.87
CA TYR A 87 -6.20 45.39 16.42
C TYR A 87 -5.61 44.50 17.52
N GLN A 88 -5.18 43.28 17.17
CA GLN A 88 -4.48 42.37 18.07
C GLN A 88 -3.38 41.60 17.31
N GLU A 89 -2.12 41.75 17.74
CA GLU A 89 -0.97 40.92 17.34
C GLU A 89 -0.87 40.54 15.84
N GLY A 90 -1.07 41.52 14.95
CA GLY A 90 -0.97 41.33 13.50
C GLY A 90 -2.28 40.96 12.80
N ASP A 91 -3.39 40.77 13.53
CA ASP A 91 -4.73 40.58 13.00
C ASP A 91 -5.56 41.88 13.10
N TYR A 92 -5.87 42.45 11.94
CA TYR A 92 -6.73 43.63 11.80
C TYR A 92 -8.13 43.28 11.30
N TRP A 93 -8.25 42.48 10.23
CA TRP A 93 -9.52 42.28 9.56
C TRP A 93 -10.53 41.50 10.42
N SER A 94 -10.07 40.63 11.31
CA SER A 94 -11.00 39.94 12.22
C SER A 94 -11.69 40.89 13.18
N ALA A 95 -11.03 41.99 13.58
CA ALA A 95 -11.66 43.04 14.38
C ALA A 95 -12.80 43.71 13.63
N VAL A 96 -12.56 44.10 12.37
CA VAL A 96 -13.57 44.69 11.49
C VAL A 96 -14.75 43.72 11.29
N ARG A 97 -14.47 42.42 11.09
CA ARG A 97 -15.50 41.39 10.94
C ARG A 97 -16.33 41.21 12.21
N ARG A 98 -15.70 41.18 13.38
CA ARG A 98 -16.41 41.12 14.68
C ARG A 98 -17.27 42.36 14.90
N GLY A 99 -16.73 43.56 14.62
CA GLY A 99 -17.44 44.82 14.77
C GLY A 99 -18.63 44.96 13.81
N THR A 100 -18.55 44.37 12.62
CA THR A 100 -19.61 44.43 11.59
C THR A 100 -20.57 43.24 11.58
N GLY A 101 -20.21 42.11 12.20
CA GLY A 101 -20.91 40.83 12.06
C GLY A 101 -20.74 40.16 10.68
N VAL A 102 -19.85 40.68 9.82
CA VAL A 102 -19.68 40.21 8.44
C VAL A 102 -18.52 39.22 8.36
N SER A 103 -18.75 38.02 7.82
CA SER A 103 -17.72 36.97 7.69
C SER A 103 -17.06 36.88 6.30
N ASP A 104 -17.57 37.57 5.28
CA ASP A 104 -17.07 37.47 3.90
C ASP A 104 -15.71 38.19 3.69
N ARG A 105 -14.63 37.41 3.58
CA ARG A 105 -13.25 37.87 3.33
C ARG A 105 -13.08 38.63 2.01
N ARG A 106 -13.99 38.48 1.03
CA ARG A 106 -13.90 39.22 -0.24
C ARG A 106 -14.11 40.73 -0.03
N LEU A 107 -14.80 41.11 1.05
CA LEU A 107 -15.09 42.50 1.38
C LEU A 107 -13.88 43.23 1.97
N ASP A 108 -12.98 42.54 2.67
CA ASP A 108 -11.72 43.09 3.19
C ASP A 108 -10.94 43.85 2.09
N SER A 109 -10.78 43.21 0.92
CA SER A 109 -10.07 43.81 -0.21
C SER A 109 -10.84 44.99 -0.82
N LYS A 110 -12.18 44.95 -0.80
CA LYS A 110 -13.03 46.00 -1.35
C LYS A 110 -13.01 47.25 -0.48
N TRP A 111 -13.18 47.10 0.84
CA TRP A 111 -13.10 48.21 1.79
C TRP A 111 -11.66 48.75 1.88
N GLY A 112 -10.66 47.87 1.89
CA GLY A 112 -9.25 48.27 1.84
C GLY A 112 -8.92 49.08 0.58
N SER A 113 -9.39 48.65 -0.59
CA SER A 113 -9.21 49.40 -1.84
C SER A 113 -9.95 50.73 -1.83
N ALA A 114 -11.15 50.78 -1.24
CA ALA A 114 -11.91 52.02 -1.08
C ALA A 114 -11.18 53.02 -0.19
N PHE A 115 -10.60 52.56 0.93
CA PHE A 115 -9.76 53.38 1.81
C PHE A 115 -8.57 53.99 1.06
N LEU A 116 -7.83 53.20 0.28
CA LEU A 116 -6.72 53.72 -0.53
C LEU A 116 -7.18 54.72 -1.60
N GLY A 117 -8.37 54.50 -2.17
CA GLY A 117 -9.01 55.44 -3.09
C GLY A 117 -9.37 56.76 -2.42
N PHE A 118 -9.90 56.69 -1.20
CA PHE A 118 -10.22 57.85 -0.37
C PHE A 118 -8.97 58.66 -0.03
N LEU A 119 -7.91 58.02 0.50
CA LEU A 119 -6.64 58.71 0.78
C LEU A 119 -6.06 59.42 -0.44
N ARG A 120 -6.20 58.81 -1.62
CA ARG A 120 -5.77 59.42 -2.89
C ARG A 120 -6.61 60.65 -3.25
N THR A 121 -7.93 60.57 -3.07
CA THR A 121 -8.86 61.66 -3.40
C THR A 121 -8.65 62.87 -2.49
N GLN A 122 -8.35 62.62 -1.21
CA GLN A 122 -8.12 63.66 -0.19
C GLN A 122 -6.65 64.10 -0.09
N CYS A 123 -5.77 63.65 -0.99
CA CYS A 123 -4.33 63.98 -0.98
C CYS A 123 -3.60 63.67 0.35
N LEU A 124 -4.02 62.63 1.05
CA LEU A 124 -3.45 62.19 2.33
C LEU A 124 -2.20 61.31 2.15
N VAL A 125 -1.42 61.17 3.23
CA VAL A 125 -0.23 60.29 3.29
C VAL A 125 -0.60 58.85 2.92
N ARG A 126 0.27 58.14 2.19
CA ARG A 126 0.01 56.77 1.72
C ARG A 126 1.12 55.75 1.99
N LYS A 127 2.35 56.18 2.31
CA LYS A 127 3.49 55.25 2.50
C LYS A 127 3.34 54.47 3.81
N PRO A 128 3.66 53.15 3.90
CA PRO A 128 4.77 52.51 3.19
C PRO A 128 4.37 51.27 2.37
N ASP A 129 4.98 51.15 1.19
CA ASP A 129 4.76 50.08 0.22
C ASP A 129 5.34 48.75 0.72
N THR A 130 4.51 47.95 1.39
CA THR A 130 4.79 46.53 1.63
C THR A 130 3.71 45.73 0.90
N ARG A 131 4.06 45.14 -0.26
CA ARG A 131 3.11 44.44 -1.15
C ARG A 131 2.26 43.38 -0.43
N ALA A 132 2.75 42.79 0.66
CA ALA A 132 2.03 41.81 1.49
C ALA A 132 0.92 42.40 2.40
N HIS A 133 0.93 43.70 2.71
CA HIS A 133 -0.06 44.36 3.59
C HIS A 133 -0.64 45.64 2.96
N ARG A 134 -0.88 45.59 1.64
CA ARG A 134 -1.32 46.71 0.80
C ARG A 134 -2.40 47.61 1.42
N TYR A 135 -3.40 47.02 2.09
CA TYR A 135 -4.52 47.77 2.67
C TYR A 135 -4.34 48.08 4.16
N VAL A 136 -3.83 47.12 4.93
CA VAL A 136 -3.74 47.23 6.40
C VAL A 136 -2.67 48.22 6.82
N ALA A 137 -1.54 48.28 6.08
CA ALA A 137 -0.44 49.17 6.44
C ALA A 137 -0.84 50.66 6.41
N PRO A 138 -1.52 51.16 5.35
CA PRO A 138 -2.01 52.54 5.36
C PRO A 138 -3.09 52.80 6.42
N ILE A 139 -4.00 51.86 6.68
CA ILE A 139 -5.02 52.02 7.74
C ILE A 139 -4.34 52.20 9.11
N LEU A 140 -3.40 51.33 9.45
CA LEU A 140 -2.68 51.40 10.73
C LEU A 140 -1.81 52.65 10.86
N LEU A 141 -1.22 53.13 9.76
CA LEU A 141 -0.51 54.40 9.79
C LEU A 141 -1.43 55.55 10.21
N HIS A 142 -2.60 55.65 9.58
CA HIS A 142 -3.58 56.69 9.88
C HIS A 142 -4.25 56.52 11.25
N ALA A 143 -4.24 55.30 11.80
CA ALA A 143 -4.68 55.01 13.17
C ALA A 143 -3.67 55.45 14.23
N GLY A 144 -2.38 55.51 13.89
CA GLY A 144 -1.30 55.68 14.85
C GLY A 144 -1.05 54.40 15.64
N ILE A 145 -0.77 54.51 16.94
CA ILE A 145 -0.54 53.33 17.80
C ILE A 145 -1.89 52.81 18.35
N PRO A 146 -2.28 51.56 18.04
CA PRO A 146 -3.47 50.92 18.62
C PRO A 146 -3.39 50.76 20.14
N ASP A 147 -4.55 50.66 20.80
CA ASP A 147 -4.63 50.54 22.26
C ASP A 147 -3.86 49.31 22.79
N SER A 148 -3.92 48.18 22.07
CA SER A 148 -3.18 46.96 22.40
C SER A 148 -1.65 47.12 22.35
N CYS A 149 -1.15 48.05 21.54
CA CYS A 149 0.28 48.27 21.32
C CYS A 149 0.86 49.36 22.23
N LEU A 150 0.01 50.16 22.92
CA LEU A 150 0.47 51.25 23.78
C LEU A 150 1.36 50.78 24.95
N PRO A 151 1.04 49.68 25.68
CA PRO A 151 1.91 49.19 26.75
C PRO A 151 3.31 48.80 26.27
N GLU A 152 3.40 48.14 25.11
CA GLU A 152 4.67 47.83 24.48
C GLU A 152 5.40 49.12 24.09
N TYR A 153 4.73 50.07 23.42
CA TYR A 153 5.31 51.36 23.06
C TYR A 153 5.92 52.08 24.27
N PHE A 154 5.20 52.19 25.39
CA PHE A 154 5.71 52.86 26.59
C PHE A 154 6.94 52.15 27.15
N ARG A 155 6.90 50.81 27.25
CA ARG A 155 8.00 50.01 27.80
C ARG A 155 9.25 50.04 26.92
N GLN A 156 9.05 49.83 25.64
CA GLN A 156 10.11 49.50 24.70
C GLN A 156 10.70 50.74 24.03
N ILE A 157 9.83 51.68 23.65
CA ILE A 157 10.25 52.90 22.98
C ILE A 157 10.45 54.01 24.01
N ALA A 158 9.38 54.49 24.64
CA ALA A 158 9.44 55.68 25.51
C ALA A 158 10.41 55.45 26.69
N TRP A 159 10.29 54.33 27.41
CA TRP A 159 11.20 53.97 28.49
C TRP A 159 12.54 53.44 27.96
N GLY A 160 12.53 52.28 27.29
CA GLY A 160 13.75 51.53 26.98
C GLY A 160 14.72 52.24 26.03
N ARG A 161 14.21 53.02 25.07
CA ARG A 161 15.04 53.73 24.08
C ARG A 161 15.38 55.15 24.51
N PHE A 162 14.46 55.85 25.18
CA PHE A 162 14.64 57.26 25.53
C PHE A 162 14.94 57.48 27.02
N VAL A 163 13.95 57.31 27.91
CA VAL A 163 14.08 57.69 29.33
C VAL A 163 15.18 56.91 30.05
N ASN A 164 15.23 55.58 29.91
CA ASN A 164 16.24 54.72 30.56
C ASN A 164 17.67 55.00 30.08
N ARG A 165 17.83 55.63 28.90
CA ARG A 165 19.13 56.03 28.35
C ARG A 165 19.47 57.50 28.65
N GLY A 166 18.63 58.21 29.38
CA GLY A 166 18.78 59.65 29.66
C GLY A 166 18.54 60.55 28.43
N ILE A 167 17.93 60.04 27.36
CA ILE A 167 17.62 60.81 26.15
C ILE A 167 16.24 61.45 26.32
N THR A 168 16.18 62.58 27.03
CA THR A 168 14.91 63.27 27.37
C THR A 168 14.78 64.68 26.77
N ALA A 169 15.88 65.26 26.27
CA ALA A 169 15.85 66.56 25.62
C ALA A 169 15.21 66.46 24.21
N PRO A 170 14.31 67.40 23.80
CA PRO A 170 13.58 67.32 22.54
C PRO A 170 14.46 67.10 21.29
N ASN A 171 15.55 67.85 21.16
CA ASN A 171 16.46 67.73 20.02
C ASN A 171 17.15 66.36 19.96
N SER A 172 17.47 65.77 21.12
CA SER A 172 18.10 64.44 21.19
C SER A 172 17.11 63.34 20.86
N ILE A 173 15.85 63.48 21.30
CA ILE A 173 14.76 62.56 20.94
C ILE A 173 14.55 62.55 19.43
N LEU A 174 14.38 63.73 18.83
CA LEU A 174 14.18 63.87 17.39
C LEU A 174 15.38 63.38 16.58
N GLY A 175 16.61 63.61 17.07
CA GLY A 175 17.83 63.10 16.44
C GLY A 175 17.87 61.57 16.37
N GLU A 176 17.50 60.88 17.45
CA GLU A 176 17.41 59.41 17.48
C GLU A 176 16.29 58.89 16.55
N VAL A 177 15.13 59.57 16.51
CA VAL A 177 14.04 59.21 15.59
C VAL A 177 14.45 59.39 14.14
N GLU A 178 15.15 60.47 13.81
CA GLU A 178 15.66 60.70 12.45
C GLU A 178 16.74 59.68 12.07
N GLN A 179 17.57 59.25 13.03
CA GLN A 179 18.50 58.16 12.82
C GLN A 179 17.75 56.85 12.50
N MET A 180 16.71 56.51 13.26
CA MET A 180 15.87 55.33 12.97
C MET A 180 15.22 55.42 11.59
N ARG A 181 14.71 56.60 11.20
CA ARG A 181 14.16 56.82 9.85
C ARG A 181 15.22 56.66 8.76
N THR A 182 16.44 57.14 9.00
CA THR A 182 17.57 57.00 8.07
C THR A 182 17.98 55.53 7.92
N GLU A 183 18.06 54.78 9.03
CA GLU A 183 18.35 53.34 9.03
C GLU A 183 17.24 52.55 8.32
N ALA A 184 15.97 52.85 8.60
CA ALA A 184 14.82 52.26 7.91
C ALA A 184 14.81 52.59 6.42
N GLN A 185 15.15 53.83 6.03
CA GLN A 185 15.27 54.21 4.62
C GLN A 185 16.42 53.49 3.93
N ARG A 186 17.56 53.24 4.61
CA ARG A 186 18.64 52.42 4.07
C ARG A 186 18.22 50.95 3.90
N ALA A 187 17.46 50.40 4.84
CA ALA A 187 16.88 49.06 4.75
C ALA A 187 15.81 48.96 3.63
N SER A 188 14.95 49.97 3.51
CA SER A 188 13.81 50.03 2.58
C SER A 188 14.18 50.43 1.14
N ARG A 189 15.28 51.17 0.93
CA ARG A 189 15.80 51.57 -0.40
C ARG A 189 16.60 50.51 -1.13
N SER A 190 16.71 49.31 -0.58
CA SER A 190 17.69 48.38 -1.11
C SER A 190 17.23 47.77 -2.44
N GLU A 191 18.05 47.92 -3.49
CA GLU A 191 18.02 47.07 -4.70
C GLU A 191 17.85 45.58 -4.35
N ILE A 192 18.25 45.18 -3.13
CA ILE A 192 18.03 43.87 -2.54
C ILE A 192 16.55 43.47 -2.46
N GLN A 193 15.61 44.33 -2.07
CA GLN A 193 14.20 43.92 -1.94
C GLN A 193 13.56 43.68 -3.32
N ASP A 194 13.86 44.54 -4.30
CA ASP A 194 13.48 44.32 -5.70
C ASP A 194 14.15 43.07 -6.25
N ARG A 195 15.41 42.80 -5.87
CA ARG A 195 16.14 41.58 -6.23
C ARG A 195 15.56 40.33 -5.59
N ILE A 196 15.11 40.37 -4.34
CA ILE A 196 14.45 39.24 -3.65
C ILE A 196 13.11 38.92 -4.31
N GLU A 197 12.34 39.93 -4.71
CA GLU A 197 11.09 39.73 -5.45
C GLU A 197 11.36 39.22 -6.88
N GLU A 198 12.37 39.76 -7.57
CA GLU A 198 12.85 39.27 -8.86
C GLU A 198 13.24 37.78 -8.76
N LEU A 199 14.06 37.42 -7.77
CA LEU A 199 14.46 36.03 -7.50
C LEU A 199 13.26 35.16 -7.12
N SER A 200 12.32 35.67 -6.33
CA SER A 200 11.10 34.93 -5.95
C SER A 200 10.13 34.75 -7.12
N SER A 201 10.12 35.67 -8.08
CA SER A 201 9.34 35.55 -9.33
C SER A 201 9.98 34.54 -10.29
N LYS A 202 11.32 34.57 -10.42
CA LYS A 202 12.09 33.57 -11.16
C LYS A 202 11.93 32.18 -10.53
N ARG A 203 11.97 32.08 -9.21
CA ARG A 203 11.73 30.84 -8.46
C ARG A 203 10.36 30.26 -8.78
N ARG A 204 9.30 31.08 -8.67
CA ARG A 204 7.92 30.66 -9.01
C ARG A 204 7.80 30.18 -10.46
N ARG A 205 8.50 30.83 -11.39
CA ARG A 205 8.56 30.39 -12.80
C ARG A 205 9.27 29.04 -12.94
N CYS A 206 10.45 28.86 -12.34
CA CYS A 206 11.20 27.59 -12.36
C CYS A 206 10.43 26.45 -11.67
N GLU A 207 9.73 26.71 -10.55
CA GLU A 207 8.88 25.74 -9.85
C GLU A 207 7.72 25.27 -10.74
N ARG A 208 7.08 26.19 -11.48
CA ARG A 208 6.02 25.85 -12.45
C ARG A 208 6.56 25.03 -13.61
N VAL A 209 7.69 25.43 -14.21
CA VAL A 209 8.35 24.67 -15.28
C VAL A 209 8.74 23.27 -14.81
N ARG A 210 9.33 23.14 -13.62
CA ARG A 210 9.68 21.83 -13.03
C ARG A 210 8.47 20.92 -12.90
N LYS A 211 7.35 21.46 -12.38
CA LYS A 211 6.11 20.68 -12.21
C LYS A 211 5.60 20.17 -13.56
N LEU A 212 5.58 21.04 -14.57
CA LEU A 212 5.13 20.69 -15.91
C LEU A 212 6.09 19.72 -16.62
N LEU A 213 7.40 19.81 -16.42
CA LEU A 213 8.38 18.85 -16.97
C LEU A 213 8.23 17.46 -16.35
N VAL A 214 7.96 17.37 -15.05
CA VAL A 214 7.66 16.10 -14.37
C VAL A 214 6.38 15.49 -14.95
N GLU A 215 5.31 16.28 -15.04
CA GLU A 215 4.04 15.83 -15.59
C GLU A 215 4.15 15.43 -17.08
N TYR A 216 4.95 16.18 -17.87
CA TYR A 216 5.24 15.83 -19.26
C TYR A 216 5.93 14.46 -19.37
N ARG A 217 6.94 14.22 -18.53
CA ARG A 217 7.69 12.96 -18.51
C ARG A 217 6.79 11.78 -18.15
N GLU A 218 6.04 11.90 -17.06
CA GLU A 218 5.10 10.89 -16.58
C GLU A 218 4.05 10.54 -17.65
N LEU A 219 3.49 11.56 -18.33
CA LEU A 219 2.53 11.35 -19.41
C LEU A 219 3.17 10.71 -20.64
N THR A 220 4.42 11.07 -20.99
CA THR A 220 5.13 10.47 -22.12
C THR A 220 5.40 8.98 -21.86
N GLU A 221 5.93 8.65 -20.69
CA GLU A 221 6.18 7.27 -20.24
C GLU A 221 4.85 6.47 -20.24
N SER A 222 3.78 7.04 -19.69
CA SER A 222 2.45 6.41 -19.70
C SER A 222 1.89 6.18 -21.11
N ILE A 223 2.06 7.13 -22.06
CA ILE A 223 1.58 6.96 -23.45
C ILE A 223 2.37 5.88 -24.20
N GLU A 224 3.68 5.76 -23.94
CA GLU A 224 4.52 4.72 -24.51
C GLU A 224 4.16 3.33 -23.96
N GLU A 225 3.98 3.23 -22.64
CA GLU A 225 3.52 2.02 -21.96
C GLU A 225 2.12 1.58 -22.43
N ASP A 226 1.18 2.52 -22.54
CA ASP A 226 -0.16 2.27 -23.08
C ASP A 226 -0.07 1.76 -24.52
N GLY A 227 0.78 2.37 -25.37
CA GLY A 227 0.99 1.96 -26.76
C GLY A 227 1.57 0.54 -26.90
N TYR A 228 2.54 0.19 -26.05
CA TYR A 228 3.07 -1.17 -25.99
C TYR A 228 2.02 -2.17 -25.51
N THR A 229 1.24 -1.80 -24.50
CA THR A 229 0.17 -2.64 -23.94
C THR A 229 -0.96 -2.87 -24.94
N ILE A 230 -1.37 -1.83 -25.67
CA ILE A 230 -2.37 -1.94 -26.76
C ILE A 230 -1.88 -2.91 -27.83
N THR A 231 -0.63 -2.80 -28.27
CA THR A 231 -0.03 -3.72 -29.26
C THR A 231 -0.06 -5.17 -28.76
N THR A 232 0.33 -5.38 -27.50
CA THR A 232 0.27 -6.69 -26.84
C THR A 232 -1.16 -7.26 -26.78
N ILE A 233 -2.17 -6.41 -26.51
CA ILE A 233 -3.58 -6.81 -26.50
C ILE A 233 -4.06 -7.16 -27.91
N VAL A 234 -3.64 -6.44 -28.95
CA VAL A 234 -3.97 -6.76 -30.35
C VAL A 234 -3.41 -8.14 -30.75
N ASP A 235 -2.17 -8.44 -30.37
CA ASP A 235 -1.58 -9.77 -30.60
C ASP A 235 -2.34 -10.87 -29.85
N ALA A 236 -2.72 -10.60 -28.59
CA ALA A 236 -3.54 -11.51 -27.78
C ALA A 236 -4.93 -11.75 -28.40
N LEU A 237 -5.57 -10.72 -28.95
CA LEU A 237 -6.86 -10.83 -29.65
C LEU A 237 -6.76 -11.75 -30.87
N GLY A 238 -5.69 -11.62 -31.67
CA GLY A 238 -5.45 -12.52 -32.81
C GLY A 238 -5.37 -13.99 -32.38
N ILE A 239 -4.64 -14.27 -31.29
CA ILE A 239 -4.51 -15.63 -30.75
C ILE A 239 -5.83 -16.13 -30.14
N ALA A 240 -6.62 -15.26 -29.50
CA ALA A 240 -7.91 -15.61 -28.92
C ALA A 240 -8.94 -16.01 -30.00
N VAL A 241 -8.93 -15.33 -31.16
CA VAL A 241 -9.76 -15.68 -32.33
C VAL A 241 -9.35 -17.05 -32.89
N ASP A 242 -8.05 -17.29 -33.10
CA ASP A 242 -7.54 -18.60 -33.52
C ASP A 242 -7.97 -19.72 -32.56
N LEU A 243 -7.91 -19.47 -31.25
CA LEU A 243 -8.33 -20.42 -30.22
C LEU A 243 -9.83 -20.71 -30.27
N ALA A 244 -10.67 -19.72 -30.55
CA ALA A 244 -12.11 -19.92 -30.70
C ALA A 244 -12.43 -20.81 -31.90
N GLU A 245 -11.74 -20.61 -33.02
CA GLU A 245 -11.89 -21.44 -34.22
C GLU A 245 -11.43 -22.89 -33.98
N LEU A 246 -10.25 -23.07 -33.35
CA LEU A 246 -9.73 -24.39 -33.00
C LEU A 246 -10.63 -25.14 -32.02
N LYS A 247 -11.21 -24.46 -31.02
CA LYS A 247 -12.20 -25.05 -30.09
C LYS A 247 -13.47 -25.47 -30.82
N SER A 248 -13.96 -24.65 -31.75
CA SER A 248 -15.11 -25.02 -32.60
C SER A 248 -14.81 -26.25 -33.47
N GLN A 249 -13.59 -26.35 -34.02
CA GLN A 249 -13.14 -27.51 -34.78
C GLN A 249 -13.04 -28.77 -33.88
N GLN A 250 -12.50 -28.62 -32.66
CA GLN A 250 -12.42 -29.68 -31.66
C GLN A 250 -13.81 -30.23 -31.31
N ASP A 251 -14.80 -29.36 -31.09
CA ASP A 251 -16.18 -29.75 -30.83
C ASP A 251 -16.81 -30.51 -32.00
N GLY A 252 -16.55 -30.08 -33.25
CA GLY A 252 -17.01 -30.78 -34.45
C GLY A 252 -16.43 -32.19 -34.60
N LEU A 253 -15.14 -32.36 -34.29
CA LEU A 253 -14.47 -33.66 -34.30
C LEU A 253 -14.98 -34.56 -33.16
N LEU A 254 -15.19 -34.03 -31.97
CA LEU A 254 -15.79 -34.74 -30.84
C LEU A 254 -17.19 -35.28 -31.16
N GLN A 255 -18.04 -34.46 -31.79
CA GLN A 255 -19.37 -34.90 -32.25
C GLN A 255 -19.27 -36.00 -33.32
N SER A 256 -18.27 -35.92 -34.19
CA SER A 256 -18.02 -36.92 -35.23
C SER A 256 -17.56 -38.26 -34.63
N ALA A 257 -16.68 -38.22 -33.63
CA ALA A 257 -16.25 -39.39 -32.86
C ALA A 257 -17.44 -40.06 -32.15
N ASP A 258 -18.30 -39.28 -31.49
CA ASP A 258 -19.52 -39.79 -30.83
C ASP A 258 -20.44 -40.53 -31.82
N ARG A 259 -20.61 -40.02 -33.05
CA ARG A 259 -21.43 -40.66 -34.09
C ARG A 259 -20.82 -41.96 -34.62
N LEU A 260 -19.49 -42.03 -34.77
CA LEU A 260 -18.81 -43.25 -35.21
C LEU A 260 -18.84 -44.33 -34.12
N ASP A 261 -18.71 -43.94 -32.86
CA ASP A 261 -18.79 -44.84 -31.71
C ASP A 261 -20.16 -45.48 -31.53
N GLU A 262 -21.23 -44.79 -31.90
CA GLU A 262 -22.57 -45.39 -31.94
C GLU A 262 -22.68 -46.44 -33.06
N LYS A 263 -22.11 -46.16 -34.24
CA LYS A 263 -22.08 -47.11 -35.37
C LYS A 263 -21.25 -48.36 -35.09
N ILE A 264 -20.16 -48.23 -34.33
CA ILE A 264 -19.37 -49.40 -33.87
C ILE A 264 -20.25 -50.29 -32.98
N ARG A 265 -20.98 -49.69 -32.02
CA ARG A 265 -21.88 -50.44 -31.13
C ARG A 265 -23.03 -51.13 -31.85
N GLU A 266 -23.52 -50.57 -32.95
CA GLU A 266 -24.54 -51.22 -33.79
C GLU A 266 -24.01 -52.46 -34.54
N LEU A 267 -22.70 -52.53 -34.80
CA LEU A 267 -22.08 -53.58 -35.62
C LEU A 267 -21.30 -54.64 -34.83
N GLU A 268 -20.92 -54.34 -33.59
CA GLU A 268 -20.25 -55.29 -32.69
C GLU A 268 -21.23 -56.36 -32.17
N SER A 269 -21.08 -57.60 -32.65
CA SER A 269 -21.82 -58.77 -32.16
C SER A 269 -20.86 -59.88 -31.76
N LEU A 270 -20.98 -60.36 -30.52
CA LEU A 270 -20.26 -61.54 -30.01
C LEU A 270 -20.60 -62.81 -30.80
N GLU A 271 -21.78 -62.88 -31.42
CA GLU A 271 -22.19 -64.01 -32.24
C GLU A 271 -21.37 -64.12 -33.54
N ASP A 272 -20.92 -62.99 -34.10
CA ASP A 272 -20.19 -62.95 -35.37
C ASP A 272 -18.79 -63.57 -35.25
N GLU A 273 -18.14 -63.43 -34.09
CA GLU A 273 -16.82 -64.03 -33.86
C GLU A 273 -16.91 -65.56 -33.75
N GLN A 274 -17.94 -66.08 -33.08
CA GLN A 274 -18.21 -67.52 -33.01
C GLN A 274 -18.59 -68.11 -34.38
N LEU A 275 -19.37 -67.37 -35.17
CA LEU A 275 -19.71 -67.73 -36.56
C LEU A 275 -18.47 -67.84 -37.45
N LEU A 276 -17.56 -66.87 -37.38
CA LEU A 276 -16.31 -66.87 -38.17
C LEU A 276 -15.39 -68.05 -37.80
N LEU A 277 -15.27 -68.39 -36.51
CA LEU A 277 -14.50 -69.55 -36.05
C LEU A 277 -15.09 -70.90 -36.51
N SER A 278 -16.36 -70.91 -36.90
CA SER A 278 -17.08 -72.10 -37.33
C SER A 278 -16.91 -72.43 -38.83
N GLU A 279 -16.20 -71.59 -39.60
CA GLU A 279 -15.97 -71.78 -41.04
C GLU A 279 -15.18 -73.05 -41.36
N THR A 280 -14.14 -73.36 -40.60
CA THR A 280 -13.35 -74.60 -40.77
C THR A 280 -14.18 -75.85 -40.47
N LYS A 281 -15.12 -75.75 -39.54
CA LYS A 281 -16.07 -76.82 -39.20
C LYS A 281 -17.06 -77.04 -40.33
N LEU A 282 -17.63 -75.97 -40.90
CA LEU A 282 -18.48 -76.03 -42.08
C LEU A 282 -17.76 -76.67 -43.29
N GLN A 283 -16.48 -76.37 -43.50
CA GLN A 283 -15.68 -77.00 -44.56
C GLN A 283 -15.54 -78.52 -44.35
N LYS A 284 -15.29 -78.96 -43.11
CA LYS A 284 -15.22 -80.39 -42.77
C LYS A 284 -16.56 -81.10 -43.01
N VAL A 285 -17.66 -80.51 -42.55
CA VAL A 285 -19.01 -81.07 -42.67
C VAL A 285 -19.48 -81.07 -44.14
N SER A 286 -19.21 -80.03 -44.92
CA SER A 286 -19.56 -80.00 -46.35
C SER A 286 -18.83 -81.06 -47.20
N ALA A 287 -17.60 -81.44 -46.83
CA ALA A 287 -16.89 -82.55 -47.46
C ALA A 287 -17.58 -83.90 -47.21
N SER A 288 -18.05 -84.14 -45.98
CA SER A 288 -18.81 -85.34 -45.62
C SER A 288 -20.17 -85.42 -46.34
N LEU A 289 -20.85 -84.30 -46.58
CA LEU A 289 -22.10 -84.28 -47.36
C LEU A 289 -21.87 -84.69 -48.83
N ARG A 290 -20.79 -84.22 -49.46
CA ARG A 290 -20.46 -84.58 -50.84
C ARG A 290 -20.17 -86.07 -51.00
N GLU A 291 -19.53 -86.68 -49.99
CA GLU A 291 -19.31 -88.12 -49.94
C GLU A 291 -20.66 -88.86 -49.83
N ALA A 292 -21.56 -88.39 -48.97
CA ALA A 292 -22.89 -88.96 -48.85
C ALA A 292 -23.71 -88.83 -50.16
N GLU A 293 -23.70 -87.67 -50.82
CA GLU A 293 -24.34 -87.46 -52.13
C GLU A 293 -23.79 -88.39 -53.22
N PHE A 294 -22.48 -88.66 -53.19
CA PHE A 294 -21.85 -89.58 -54.12
C PHE A 294 -22.31 -91.03 -53.90
N GLN A 295 -22.54 -91.43 -52.65
CA GLN A 295 -22.98 -92.78 -52.30
C GLN A 295 -24.48 -93.05 -52.52
N VAL A 296 -25.33 -92.01 -52.63
CA VAL A 296 -26.76 -92.17 -53.00
C VAL A 296 -26.92 -92.66 -54.45
N LYS A 297 -26.07 -92.19 -55.37
CA LYS A 297 -26.22 -92.49 -56.81
C LYS A 297 -26.12 -93.99 -57.13
N PRO A 298 -25.13 -94.75 -56.62
CA PRO A 298 -25.08 -96.20 -56.78
C PRO A 298 -26.31 -96.91 -56.24
N LEU A 299 -26.85 -96.47 -55.10
CA LEU A 299 -28.05 -97.06 -54.49
C LEU A 299 -29.31 -96.85 -55.34
N GLY A 300 -29.47 -95.66 -55.92
CA GLY A 300 -30.57 -95.39 -56.85
C GLY A 300 -30.45 -96.18 -58.16
N ILE A 301 -29.23 -96.44 -58.64
CA ILE A 301 -29.02 -97.33 -59.80
C ILE A 301 -29.38 -98.76 -59.42
N LEU A 302 -28.91 -99.25 -58.27
CA LEU A 302 -29.16 -100.60 -57.78
C LEU A 302 -30.66 -100.87 -57.55
N GLU A 303 -31.41 -99.90 -57.00
CA GLU A 303 -32.86 -100.00 -56.81
C GLU A 303 -33.61 -100.10 -58.15
N ASN A 304 -33.20 -99.29 -59.14
CA ASN A 304 -33.80 -99.30 -60.48
C ASN A 304 -33.48 -100.59 -61.25
N ASP A 305 -32.23 -101.06 -61.18
CA ASP A 305 -31.81 -102.32 -61.80
C ASP A 305 -32.56 -103.50 -61.20
N LEU A 306 -32.68 -103.55 -59.86
CA LEU A 306 -33.42 -104.59 -59.14
C LEU A 306 -34.91 -104.57 -59.50
N ALA A 307 -35.53 -103.38 -59.62
CA ALA A 307 -36.92 -103.25 -60.04
C ALA A 307 -37.14 -103.70 -61.49
N LEU A 308 -36.18 -103.43 -62.38
CA LEU A 308 -36.23 -103.83 -63.78
C LEU A 308 -36.06 -105.34 -63.94
N GLU A 309 -35.07 -105.93 -63.27
CA GLU A 309 -34.85 -107.38 -63.27
C GLU A 309 -36.06 -108.13 -62.67
N LEU A 310 -36.66 -107.60 -61.59
CA LEU A 310 -37.87 -108.17 -61.00
C LEU A 310 -39.04 -108.14 -61.98
N ALA A 311 -39.25 -107.02 -62.69
CA ALA A 311 -40.29 -106.89 -63.70
C ALA A 311 -40.08 -107.87 -64.88
N GLN A 312 -38.84 -108.08 -65.31
CA GLN A 312 -38.49 -109.06 -66.34
C GLN A 312 -38.77 -110.50 -65.87
N PHE A 313 -38.39 -110.84 -64.63
CA PHE A 313 -38.64 -112.16 -64.05
C PHE A 313 -40.14 -112.46 -63.91
N LEU A 314 -40.93 -111.50 -63.43
CA LEU A 314 -42.39 -111.62 -63.37
C LEU A 314 -43.03 -111.81 -64.75
N SER A 315 -42.43 -111.25 -65.81
CA SER A 315 -42.90 -111.46 -67.19
C SER A 315 -42.58 -112.84 -67.76
N LEU A 316 -41.51 -113.50 -67.28
CA LEU A 316 -41.14 -114.86 -67.66
C LEU A 316 -42.11 -115.90 -67.08
N LEU A 317 -42.52 -115.72 -65.82
CA LEU A 317 -43.52 -116.55 -65.13
C LEU A 317 -44.94 -116.49 -65.76
N ALA A 318 -45.19 -115.59 -66.71
CA ALA A 318 -46.50 -115.40 -67.33
C ALA A 318 -46.72 -116.17 -68.66
N LYS A 319 -45.73 -116.98 -69.11
CA LYS A 319 -45.68 -117.55 -70.47
C LYS A 319 -46.18 -119.00 -70.61
N GLU A 320 -46.27 -119.85 -69.59
CA GLU A 320 -46.90 -121.18 -69.72
C GLU A 320 -48.35 -121.24 -69.22
N GLN A 321 -49.20 -122.01 -69.92
CA GLN A 321 -50.66 -121.94 -69.77
C GLN A 321 -51.19 -122.52 -68.44
N TRP A 322 -50.47 -123.47 -67.84
CA TRP A 322 -50.78 -124.03 -66.52
C TRP A 322 -50.30 -123.13 -65.36
N GLU A 323 -49.30 -122.28 -65.62
CA GLU A 323 -48.85 -121.28 -64.65
C GLU A 323 -49.90 -120.19 -64.46
N ARG A 324 -50.65 -119.77 -65.48
CA ARG A 324 -51.70 -118.73 -65.34
C ARG A 324 -52.82 -119.12 -64.38
N GLU A 325 -53.18 -120.40 -64.27
CA GLU A 325 -54.22 -120.86 -63.33
C GLU A 325 -53.69 -120.99 -61.90
N LEU A 326 -52.43 -121.40 -61.71
CA LEU A 326 -51.78 -121.47 -60.38
C LEU A 326 -51.41 -120.06 -59.87
N TYR A 327 -50.86 -119.20 -60.74
CA TYR A 327 -50.49 -117.81 -60.45
C TYR A 327 -51.73 -116.94 -60.19
N GLY A 328 -52.83 -117.19 -60.91
CA GLY A 328 -54.12 -116.52 -60.70
C GLY A 328 -54.83 -116.90 -59.39
N GLN A 329 -54.49 -118.05 -58.79
CA GLN A 329 -55.05 -118.51 -57.51
C GLN A 329 -54.14 -118.23 -56.31
N LEU A 330 -52.82 -118.06 -56.51
CA LEU A 330 -51.84 -117.89 -55.43
C LEU A 330 -51.37 -116.44 -55.20
N VAL A 331 -51.63 -115.50 -56.11
CA VAL A 331 -51.22 -114.10 -55.96
C VAL A 331 -52.43 -113.21 -55.67
N PRO A 332 -52.63 -112.73 -54.43
CA PRO A 332 -53.59 -111.67 -54.16
C PRO A 332 -53.18 -110.40 -54.93
N SER A 333 -54.16 -109.69 -55.47
CA SER A 333 -53.98 -108.41 -56.15
C SER A 333 -53.40 -107.33 -55.21
N SER A 334 -52.09 -107.29 -55.05
CA SER A 334 -51.32 -106.17 -54.48
C SER A 334 -49.94 -106.08 -55.14
N PRO A 335 -49.70 -105.10 -56.03
CA PRO A 335 -48.42 -104.93 -56.70
C PRO A 335 -47.55 -103.94 -55.91
N ARG A 336 -47.03 -104.34 -54.75
CA ARG A 336 -45.85 -103.71 -54.13
C ARG A 336 -45.05 -104.73 -53.34
N GLY A 337 -44.06 -105.32 -54.00
CA GLY A 337 -42.76 -105.60 -53.39
C GLY A 337 -42.70 -106.50 -52.17
N ASP A 338 -43.69 -107.38 -51.95
CA ASP A 338 -43.51 -108.46 -50.99
C ASP A 338 -42.62 -109.52 -51.63
N TRP A 339 -41.31 -109.29 -51.55
CA TRP A 339 -40.26 -110.24 -51.90
C TRP A 339 -40.42 -111.59 -51.20
N HIS A 340 -41.15 -111.59 -50.09
CA HIS A 340 -41.64 -112.79 -49.41
C HIS A 340 -42.44 -113.71 -50.34
N TRP A 341 -43.27 -113.15 -51.23
CA TRP A 341 -43.99 -113.93 -52.24
C TRP A 341 -43.06 -114.47 -53.32
N LEU A 342 -42.01 -113.73 -53.70
CA LEU A 342 -41.01 -114.23 -54.64
C LEU A 342 -40.28 -115.45 -54.06
N GLU A 343 -39.93 -115.42 -52.77
CA GLU A 343 -39.32 -116.53 -52.04
C GLU A 343 -40.25 -117.75 -51.94
N LEU A 344 -41.54 -117.53 -51.69
CA LEU A 344 -42.57 -118.57 -51.67
C LEU A 344 -42.78 -119.21 -53.06
N ILE A 345 -42.80 -118.41 -54.12
CA ILE A 345 -42.97 -118.89 -55.51
C ILE A 345 -41.77 -119.74 -55.94
N ILE A 346 -40.54 -119.32 -55.63
CA ILE A 346 -39.32 -120.08 -55.93
C ILE A 346 -39.35 -121.43 -55.19
N ARG A 347 -39.71 -121.46 -53.90
CA ARG A 347 -39.84 -122.71 -53.13
C ARG A 347 -40.94 -123.64 -53.67
N ALA A 348 -42.07 -123.08 -54.11
CA ALA A 348 -43.14 -123.87 -54.71
C ALA A 348 -42.69 -124.54 -56.03
N TYR A 349 -41.87 -123.85 -56.82
CA TYR A 349 -41.28 -124.33 -58.07
C TYR A 349 -40.28 -125.48 -57.84
N GLU A 350 -39.48 -125.41 -56.77
CA GLU A 350 -38.53 -126.47 -56.38
C GLU A 350 -39.27 -127.77 -55.99
N ILE A 351 -40.37 -127.66 -55.24
CA ILE A 351 -41.16 -128.81 -54.80
C ILE A 351 -41.86 -129.51 -55.98
N THR A 352 -42.28 -128.77 -57.00
CA THR A 352 -42.98 -129.34 -58.16
C THR A 352 -42.04 -130.14 -59.08
N GLN A 353 -40.74 -129.78 -59.16
CA GLN A 353 -39.75 -130.56 -59.92
C GLN A 353 -39.44 -131.94 -59.32
N GLU A 354 -39.52 -132.11 -58.00
CA GLU A 354 -39.24 -133.41 -57.35
C GLU A 354 -40.35 -134.46 -57.54
N VAL A 355 -41.59 -134.05 -57.88
CA VAL A 355 -42.77 -134.93 -57.83
C VAL A 355 -43.23 -135.44 -59.22
N VAL A 356 -43.00 -134.71 -60.31
CA VAL A 356 -43.70 -134.99 -61.61
C VAL A 356 -42.81 -135.50 -62.74
N GLY A 357 -41.48 -135.56 -62.61
CA GLY A 357 -40.61 -136.31 -63.53
C GLY A 357 -40.77 -135.95 -65.02
N GLY A 358 -40.21 -134.81 -65.45
CA GLY A 358 -39.85 -134.56 -66.86
C GLY A 358 -40.31 -133.23 -67.46
N ASN A 359 -39.61 -132.12 -67.15
CA ASN A 359 -39.39 -131.02 -68.10
C ASN A 359 -38.06 -130.28 -67.80
N PRO A 360 -37.02 -130.38 -68.65
CA PRO A 360 -35.70 -129.79 -68.39
C PRO A 360 -35.61 -128.25 -68.47
N ASP A 361 -36.62 -127.53 -68.97
CA ASP A 361 -36.58 -126.06 -69.10
C ASP A 361 -37.00 -125.27 -67.83
N ALA A 362 -37.49 -125.95 -66.78
CA ALA A 362 -37.96 -125.31 -65.54
C ALA A 362 -36.84 -124.96 -64.51
N SER A 363 -35.61 -125.42 -64.71
CA SER A 363 -34.47 -125.17 -63.81
C SER A 363 -33.95 -123.71 -63.88
N GLY A 364 -33.97 -123.10 -65.06
CA GLY A 364 -33.44 -121.74 -65.28
C GLY A 364 -34.23 -120.64 -64.56
N THR A 365 -35.55 -120.79 -64.43
CA THR A 365 -36.42 -119.78 -63.81
C THR A 365 -36.21 -119.70 -62.29
N ALA A 366 -36.07 -120.84 -61.60
CA ALA A 366 -35.79 -120.85 -60.15
C ALA A 366 -34.42 -120.22 -59.82
N GLU A 367 -33.43 -120.41 -60.68
CA GLU A 367 -32.09 -119.81 -60.50
C GLU A 367 -32.10 -118.28 -60.68
N GLN A 368 -32.86 -117.76 -61.65
CA GLN A 368 -33.08 -116.31 -61.81
C GLN A 368 -33.81 -115.70 -60.61
N GLY A 369 -34.79 -116.39 -60.04
CA GLY A 369 -35.47 -115.94 -58.82
C GLY A 369 -34.53 -115.85 -57.60
N ARG A 370 -33.62 -116.83 -57.43
CA ARG A 370 -32.60 -116.79 -56.36
C ARG A 370 -31.59 -115.65 -56.56
N HIS A 371 -31.23 -115.37 -57.81
CA HIS A 371 -30.37 -114.23 -58.15
C HIS A 371 -30.99 -112.90 -57.69
N LEU A 372 -32.27 -112.70 -57.98
CA LEU A 372 -33.03 -111.51 -57.58
C LEU A 372 -33.12 -111.32 -56.07
N LEU A 373 -33.43 -112.39 -55.30
CA LEU A 373 -33.44 -112.31 -53.82
C LEU A 373 -32.05 -111.97 -53.25
N LYS A 374 -30.98 -112.47 -53.88
CA LYS A 374 -29.61 -112.16 -53.47
C LYS A 374 -29.24 -110.70 -53.75
N GLN A 375 -29.61 -110.17 -54.93
CA GLN A 375 -29.40 -108.76 -55.24
C GLN A 375 -30.22 -107.84 -54.33
N GLN A 376 -31.44 -108.23 -53.95
CA GLN A 376 -32.26 -107.46 -53.01
C GLN A 376 -31.63 -107.40 -51.61
N ALA A 377 -31.08 -108.51 -51.12
CA ALA A 377 -30.35 -108.53 -49.84
C ALA A 377 -29.12 -107.59 -49.88
N VAL A 378 -28.41 -107.53 -51.01
CA VAL A 378 -27.30 -106.59 -51.23
C VAL A 378 -27.79 -105.15 -51.21
N TYR A 379 -28.90 -104.82 -51.88
CA TYR A 379 -29.50 -103.49 -51.85
C TYR A 379 -29.85 -103.03 -50.42
N HIS A 380 -30.55 -103.88 -49.64
CA HIS A 380 -30.89 -103.54 -48.26
C HIS A 380 -29.65 -103.38 -47.36
N GLN A 381 -28.60 -104.18 -47.59
CA GLN A 381 -27.35 -104.04 -46.86
C GLN A 381 -26.64 -102.71 -47.15
N GLU A 382 -26.57 -102.31 -48.42
CA GLU A 382 -25.97 -101.04 -48.82
C GLU A 382 -26.82 -99.83 -48.37
N LEU A 383 -28.15 -99.93 -48.43
CA LEU A 383 -29.06 -98.90 -47.90
C LEU A 383 -28.88 -98.71 -46.38
N ALA A 384 -28.72 -99.80 -45.62
CA ALA A 384 -28.47 -99.74 -44.18
C ALA A 384 -27.10 -99.15 -43.83
N LYS A 385 -26.06 -99.39 -44.64
CA LYS A 385 -24.75 -98.73 -44.49
C LYS A 385 -24.87 -97.22 -44.72
N PHE A 386 -25.55 -96.83 -45.79
CA PHE A 386 -25.77 -95.42 -46.12
C PHE A 386 -26.58 -94.68 -45.05
N GLN A 387 -27.57 -95.33 -44.43
CA GLN A 387 -28.32 -94.78 -43.29
C GLN A 387 -27.45 -94.46 -42.08
N ARG A 388 -26.43 -95.29 -41.77
CA ARG A 388 -25.48 -94.99 -40.69
C ARG A 388 -24.65 -93.77 -41.02
N ILE A 389 -24.14 -93.68 -42.25
CA ILE A 389 -23.38 -92.51 -42.72
C ILE A 389 -24.20 -91.23 -42.58
N LEU A 390 -25.49 -91.26 -42.95
CA LEU A 390 -26.38 -90.09 -42.79
C LEU A 390 -26.69 -89.75 -41.33
N THR A 391 -26.75 -90.74 -40.45
CA THR A 391 -27.01 -90.53 -39.01
C THR A 391 -25.79 -89.89 -38.35
N ASP A 392 -24.60 -90.44 -38.59
CA ASP A 392 -23.33 -89.87 -38.11
C ASP A 392 -23.14 -88.44 -38.63
N PHE A 393 -23.50 -88.21 -39.90
CA PHE A 393 -23.44 -86.89 -40.51
C PHE A 393 -24.43 -85.88 -39.90
N LEU A 394 -25.64 -86.32 -39.53
CA LEU A 394 -26.61 -85.48 -38.86
C LEU A 394 -26.11 -85.05 -37.47
N ASP A 395 -25.46 -85.95 -36.73
CA ASP A 395 -24.87 -85.66 -35.42
C ASP A 395 -23.72 -84.64 -35.55
N ASP A 396 -22.85 -84.79 -36.57
CA ASP A 396 -21.81 -83.81 -36.88
C ASP A 396 -22.39 -82.41 -37.15
N VAL A 397 -23.49 -82.32 -37.92
CA VAL A 397 -24.17 -81.04 -38.18
C VAL A 397 -24.78 -80.45 -36.91
N VAL A 398 -25.43 -81.26 -36.07
CA VAL A 398 -26.07 -80.77 -34.82
C VAL A 398 -25.03 -80.32 -33.79
N CYS A 399 -23.87 -81.00 -33.72
CA CYS A 399 -22.81 -80.66 -32.78
C CYS A 399 -22.00 -79.42 -33.21
N GLU A 400 -21.77 -79.26 -34.52
CA GLU A 400 -20.85 -78.23 -35.03
C GLU A 400 -21.56 -76.98 -35.57
N CYS A 401 -22.83 -77.08 -36.00
CA CYS A 401 -23.59 -75.95 -36.52
C CYS A 401 -24.20 -75.10 -35.39
N PRO A 402 -24.10 -73.76 -35.44
CA PRO A 402 -24.75 -72.88 -34.47
C PRO A 402 -26.26 -73.17 -34.35
N GLU A 403 -26.76 -73.24 -33.12
CA GLU A 403 -28.11 -73.72 -32.79
C GLU A 403 -29.22 -73.01 -33.57
N ARG A 404 -29.06 -71.70 -33.79
CA ARG A 404 -30.01 -70.86 -34.53
C ARG A 404 -30.16 -71.28 -35.99
N ILE A 405 -29.10 -71.79 -36.61
CA ILE A 405 -29.05 -72.07 -38.06
C ILE A 405 -29.74 -73.40 -38.35
N TRP A 406 -29.38 -74.48 -37.66
CA TRP A 406 -30.02 -75.78 -37.91
C TRP A 406 -31.49 -75.84 -37.43
N LYS A 407 -31.88 -75.04 -36.42
CA LYS A 407 -33.30 -74.86 -36.04
C LYS A 407 -34.12 -74.20 -37.15
N ASN A 408 -33.57 -73.19 -37.83
CA ASN A 408 -34.27 -72.47 -38.90
C ASN A 408 -34.52 -73.32 -40.15
N HIS A 409 -33.70 -74.34 -40.39
CA HIS A 409 -33.81 -75.24 -41.55
C HIS A 409 -34.45 -76.60 -41.23
N GLY A 410 -34.96 -76.80 -40.01
CA GLY A 410 -35.81 -77.95 -39.66
C GLY A 410 -35.08 -79.28 -39.41
N VAL A 411 -33.75 -79.27 -39.27
CA VAL A 411 -32.93 -80.48 -39.06
C VAL A 411 -33.35 -81.26 -37.81
N GLY A 412 -33.74 -80.55 -36.74
CA GLY A 412 -34.14 -81.17 -35.46
C GLY A 412 -35.44 -81.99 -35.48
N ARG A 413 -36.18 -82.08 -36.60
CA ARG A 413 -37.44 -82.85 -36.70
C ARG A 413 -37.33 -84.15 -37.51
N VAL A 414 -36.20 -84.43 -38.15
CA VAL A 414 -36.08 -85.64 -38.99
C VAL A 414 -35.54 -86.80 -38.14
N ALA A 415 -36.43 -87.61 -37.59
CA ALA A 415 -36.06 -88.81 -36.84
C ALA A 415 -35.90 -90.00 -37.81
N LEU A 416 -34.67 -90.46 -38.01
CA LEU A 416 -34.39 -91.79 -38.57
C LEU A 416 -34.64 -92.85 -37.49
N ARG A 417 -35.91 -93.19 -37.22
CA ARG A 417 -36.24 -94.30 -36.30
C ARG A 417 -36.79 -95.49 -37.07
N GLY A 418 -36.01 -96.58 -37.03
CA GLY A 418 -36.44 -97.98 -36.97
C GLY A 418 -37.45 -98.48 -38.00
N ASP A 419 -36.93 -99.30 -38.92
CA ASP A 419 -37.62 -100.20 -39.85
C ASP A 419 -38.45 -99.55 -40.97
N GLY A 420 -37.81 -99.40 -42.15
CA GLY A 420 -38.50 -99.13 -43.42
C GLY A 420 -38.22 -97.75 -44.05
N VAL A 421 -37.03 -97.18 -43.89
CA VAL A 421 -36.67 -95.92 -44.56
C VAL A 421 -36.41 -96.18 -46.05
N SER A 422 -37.22 -95.59 -46.92
CA SER A 422 -37.03 -95.61 -48.37
C SER A 422 -35.87 -94.70 -48.81
N LEU A 423 -35.32 -94.96 -49.99
CA LEU A 423 -34.31 -94.10 -50.62
C LEU A 423 -34.79 -92.63 -50.76
N GLU A 424 -36.10 -92.43 -50.94
CA GLU A 424 -36.74 -91.11 -51.02
C GLU A 424 -36.59 -90.30 -49.71
N SER A 425 -36.77 -90.95 -48.56
CA SER A 425 -36.61 -90.32 -47.24
C SER A 425 -35.15 -89.94 -46.96
N ALA A 426 -34.20 -90.78 -47.39
CA ALA A 426 -32.77 -90.49 -47.26
C ALA A 426 -32.34 -89.31 -48.17
N THR A 427 -32.88 -89.25 -49.39
CA THR A 427 -32.62 -88.16 -50.35
C THR A 427 -33.19 -86.82 -49.88
N ASN A 428 -34.38 -86.83 -49.27
CA ASN A 428 -34.97 -85.63 -48.66
C ASN A 428 -34.12 -85.11 -47.50
N LEU A 429 -33.56 -85.99 -46.67
CA LEU A 429 -32.68 -85.60 -45.57
C LEU A 429 -31.39 -84.95 -46.07
N VAL A 430 -30.74 -85.53 -47.09
CA VAL A 430 -29.57 -84.93 -47.78
C VAL A 430 -29.90 -83.52 -48.27
N THR A 431 -31.08 -83.31 -48.86
CA THR A 431 -31.53 -82.00 -49.35
C THR A 431 -31.74 -80.98 -48.23
N VAL A 432 -32.29 -81.39 -47.09
CA VAL A 432 -32.49 -80.52 -45.91
C VAL A 432 -31.14 -80.13 -45.29
N LEU A 433 -30.21 -81.08 -45.20
CA LEU A 433 -28.86 -80.84 -44.69
C LEU A 433 -28.07 -79.91 -45.61
N ALA A 434 -28.15 -80.10 -46.94
CA ALA A 434 -27.55 -79.19 -47.92
C ALA A 434 -28.01 -77.74 -47.72
N ARG A 435 -29.33 -77.50 -47.60
CA ARG A 435 -29.89 -76.16 -47.32
C ARG A 435 -29.41 -75.57 -45.98
N THR A 436 -29.19 -76.42 -44.98
CA THR A 436 -28.71 -75.98 -43.66
C THR A 436 -27.26 -75.53 -43.74
N LEU A 437 -26.41 -76.23 -44.50
CA LEU A 437 -25.03 -75.82 -44.75
C LEU A 437 -24.96 -74.54 -45.57
N ASP A 438 -25.85 -74.36 -46.55
CA ASP A 438 -25.96 -73.11 -47.31
C ASP A 438 -26.36 -71.92 -46.40
N GLY A 439 -27.35 -72.12 -45.53
CA GLY A 439 -27.73 -71.10 -44.54
C GLY A 439 -26.61 -70.78 -43.53
N TRP A 440 -25.79 -71.77 -43.18
CA TRP A 440 -24.60 -71.58 -42.35
C TRP A 440 -23.53 -70.78 -43.10
N TRP A 441 -23.29 -71.08 -44.36
CA TRP A 441 -22.37 -70.33 -45.22
C TRP A 441 -22.79 -68.86 -45.37
N GLU A 442 -24.06 -68.60 -45.68
CA GLU A 442 -24.60 -67.24 -45.81
C GLU A 442 -24.43 -66.42 -44.52
N ALA A 443 -24.64 -67.03 -43.35
CA ALA A 443 -24.42 -66.38 -42.07
C ALA A 443 -22.95 -66.00 -41.85
N ILE A 444 -22.00 -66.87 -42.25
CA ILE A 444 -20.56 -66.59 -42.20
C ILE A 444 -20.19 -65.46 -43.16
N VAL A 445 -20.71 -65.46 -44.39
CA VAL A 445 -20.47 -64.37 -45.36
C VAL A 445 -21.00 -63.04 -44.84
N ALA A 446 -22.20 -63.03 -44.24
CA ALA A 446 -22.78 -61.82 -43.64
C ALA A 446 -21.95 -61.30 -42.46
N ALA A 447 -21.43 -62.20 -41.61
CA ALA A 447 -20.52 -61.85 -40.52
C ALA A 447 -19.19 -61.26 -41.04
N LYS A 448 -18.61 -61.83 -42.10
CA LYS A 448 -17.40 -61.27 -42.76
C LYS A 448 -17.65 -59.86 -43.29
N LEU A 449 -18.78 -59.61 -43.95
CA LEU A 449 -19.14 -58.29 -44.47
C LEU A 449 -19.32 -57.25 -43.35
N ARG A 450 -19.92 -57.62 -42.22
CA ARG A 450 -20.01 -56.74 -41.04
C ARG A 450 -18.63 -56.46 -40.44
N ARG A 451 -17.75 -57.45 -40.35
CA ARG A 451 -16.36 -57.29 -39.89
C ARG A 451 -15.56 -56.33 -40.77
N ILE A 452 -15.73 -56.40 -42.10
CA ILE A 452 -15.09 -55.45 -43.04
C ILE A 452 -15.62 -54.02 -42.82
N LYS A 453 -16.93 -53.85 -42.66
CA LYS A 453 -17.53 -52.53 -42.35
C LYS A 453 -17.08 -51.99 -41.00
N LEU A 454 -16.96 -52.84 -39.99
CA LEU A 454 -16.44 -52.47 -38.67
C LEU A 454 -14.99 -51.99 -38.79
N ALA A 455 -14.14 -52.71 -39.53
CA ALA A 455 -12.74 -52.31 -39.76
C ALA A 455 -12.61 -50.97 -40.50
N ASP A 456 -13.50 -50.67 -41.44
CA ASP A 456 -13.56 -49.36 -42.13
C ASP A 456 -13.96 -48.23 -41.17
N ILE A 457 -14.98 -48.45 -40.33
CA ILE A 457 -15.41 -47.47 -39.33
C ILE A 457 -14.32 -47.25 -38.28
N GLU A 458 -13.64 -48.30 -37.82
CA GLU A 458 -12.49 -48.20 -36.91
C GLU A 458 -11.32 -47.44 -37.53
N ALA A 459 -11.09 -47.58 -38.85
CA ALA A 459 -10.09 -46.79 -39.56
C ALA A 459 -10.44 -45.30 -39.57
N ARG A 460 -11.72 -44.97 -39.77
CA ARG A 460 -12.22 -43.59 -39.71
C ARG A 460 -12.16 -43.01 -38.29
N VAL A 461 -12.41 -43.82 -37.26
CA VAL A 461 -12.22 -43.40 -35.85
C VAL A 461 -10.76 -43.04 -35.60
N ARG A 462 -9.80 -43.84 -36.09
CA ARG A 462 -8.37 -43.52 -35.98
C ARG A 462 -8.00 -42.21 -36.67
N ASP A 463 -8.57 -41.92 -37.83
CA ASP A 463 -8.35 -40.65 -38.54
C ASP A 463 -8.90 -39.45 -37.76
N VAL A 464 -10.13 -39.55 -37.25
CA VAL A 464 -10.74 -38.50 -36.41
C VAL A 464 -9.94 -38.30 -35.12
N GLU A 465 -9.46 -39.37 -34.49
CA GLU A 465 -8.59 -39.29 -33.31
C GLU A 465 -7.26 -38.59 -33.61
N GLN A 466 -6.62 -38.90 -34.73
CA GLN A 466 -5.36 -38.27 -35.13
C GLN A 466 -5.55 -36.76 -35.39
N GLN A 467 -6.65 -36.37 -36.03
CA GLN A 467 -7.00 -34.96 -36.22
C GLN A 467 -7.29 -34.27 -34.89
N LEU A 468 -7.96 -34.95 -33.97
CA LEU A 468 -8.32 -34.42 -32.67
C LEU A 468 -7.09 -34.24 -31.75
N ASP A 469 -6.14 -35.17 -31.77
CA ASP A 469 -4.85 -35.03 -31.08
C ASP A 469 -4.02 -33.86 -31.65
N ALA A 470 -4.06 -33.65 -32.97
CA ALA A 470 -3.40 -32.51 -33.62
C ALA A 470 -4.04 -31.17 -33.22
N VAL A 471 -5.37 -31.09 -33.22
CA VAL A 471 -6.10 -29.89 -32.78
C VAL A 471 -5.90 -29.63 -31.29
N ASP A 472 -5.91 -30.66 -30.44
CA ASP A 472 -5.63 -30.54 -29.00
C ASP A 472 -4.23 -29.95 -28.76
N ALA A 473 -3.21 -30.43 -29.48
CA ALA A 473 -1.84 -29.92 -29.36
C ALA A 473 -1.77 -28.43 -29.71
N LEU A 474 -2.44 -28.02 -30.81
CA LEU A 474 -2.52 -26.62 -31.22
C LEU A 474 -3.30 -25.76 -30.22
N VAL A 475 -4.39 -26.27 -29.64
CA VAL A 475 -5.14 -25.57 -28.58
C VAL A 475 -4.28 -25.36 -27.34
N VAL A 476 -3.51 -26.37 -26.91
CA VAL A 476 -2.59 -26.27 -25.77
C VAL A 476 -1.47 -25.26 -26.06
N GLU A 477 -0.87 -25.33 -27.24
CA GLU A 477 0.19 -24.41 -27.67
C GLU A 477 -0.32 -22.97 -27.71
N LYS A 478 -1.42 -22.70 -28.43
CA LYS A 478 -2.01 -21.36 -28.53
C LYS A 478 -2.50 -20.83 -27.18
N THR A 479 -3.05 -21.70 -26.31
CA THR A 479 -3.44 -21.31 -24.93
C THR A 479 -2.23 -20.91 -24.10
N ARG A 480 -1.10 -21.63 -24.24
CA ARG A 480 0.16 -21.28 -23.59
C ARG A 480 0.69 -19.94 -24.12
N THR A 481 0.72 -19.76 -25.43
CA THR A 481 1.15 -18.50 -26.06
C THR A 481 0.29 -17.34 -25.59
N LEU A 482 -1.04 -17.49 -25.56
CA LEU A 482 -1.96 -16.46 -25.08
C LEU A 482 -1.69 -16.08 -23.62
N ARG A 483 -1.45 -17.05 -22.73
CA ARG A 483 -1.07 -16.75 -21.34
C ARG A 483 0.27 -16.04 -21.22
N GLN A 484 1.25 -16.40 -22.05
CA GLN A 484 2.56 -15.74 -22.07
C GLN A 484 2.47 -14.29 -22.57
N VAL A 485 1.62 -14.02 -23.56
CA VAL A 485 1.37 -12.66 -24.07
C VAL A 485 0.62 -11.82 -23.03
N ILE A 486 -0.37 -12.40 -22.35
CA ILE A 486 -1.21 -11.68 -21.37
C ILE A 486 -0.56 -11.54 -19.99
N SER A 487 0.47 -12.33 -19.64
CA SER A 487 1.08 -12.27 -18.30
C SER A 487 1.68 -10.90 -17.94
N GLY A 488 1.96 -10.05 -18.93
CA GLY A 488 2.44 -8.69 -18.75
C GLY A 488 1.38 -7.59 -18.80
N VAL A 489 0.08 -7.92 -18.94
CA VAL A 489 -1.01 -6.93 -19.07
C VAL A 489 -1.73 -6.75 -17.73
N PRO A 490 -1.61 -5.58 -17.06
CA PRO A 490 -2.29 -5.29 -15.81
C PRO A 490 -3.82 -5.32 -15.95
N GLY A 491 -4.54 -5.84 -14.96
CA GLY A 491 -6.02 -5.80 -14.90
C GLY A 491 -6.77 -6.86 -15.69
N VAL A 492 -6.09 -7.69 -16.49
CA VAL A 492 -6.71 -8.77 -17.28
C VAL A 492 -6.66 -10.14 -16.54
N GLN A 493 -6.06 -10.19 -15.35
CA GLN A 493 -5.90 -11.40 -14.53
C GLN A 493 -6.95 -11.53 -13.43
N GLU A 494 -8.22 -11.68 -13.78
CA GLU A 494 -9.23 -12.12 -12.81
C GLU A 494 -9.55 -13.61 -13.02
N HIS A 495 -9.25 -14.43 -12.00
CA HIS A 495 -9.79 -15.79 -11.77
C HIS A 495 -9.21 -17.00 -12.52
N GLY A 496 -8.04 -16.90 -13.15
CA GLY A 496 -7.33 -18.09 -13.67
C GLY A 496 -7.96 -18.73 -14.92
N GLU A 497 -9.00 -18.10 -15.46
CA GLU A 497 -9.55 -18.41 -16.78
C GLU A 497 -8.85 -17.57 -17.86
N VAL A 498 -8.73 -18.12 -19.07
CA VAL A 498 -8.12 -17.41 -20.20
C VAL A 498 -9.14 -16.38 -20.72
N PRO A 499 -8.79 -15.09 -20.80
CA PRO A 499 -9.72 -14.04 -21.21
C PRO A 499 -10.34 -14.30 -22.59
N ASP A 500 -11.64 -14.06 -22.72
CA ASP A 500 -12.36 -14.04 -24.00
C ASP A 500 -11.91 -12.81 -24.83
N SER A 501 -11.90 -12.96 -26.15
CA SER A 501 -11.85 -11.88 -27.14
C SER A 501 -12.67 -10.63 -26.78
N LYS A 502 -13.85 -10.79 -26.16
CA LYS A 502 -14.69 -9.67 -25.73
C LYS A 502 -14.04 -8.85 -24.61
N VAL A 503 -13.47 -9.51 -23.60
CA VAL A 503 -12.79 -8.86 -22.47
C VAL A 503 -11.54 -8.12 -22.95
N LEU A 504 -10.78 -8.74 -23.86
CA LEU A 504 -9.61 -8.10 -24.47
C LEU A 504 -9.98 -6.90 -25.34
N SER A 505 -11.10 -6.94 -26.06
CA SER A 505 -11.59 -5.82 -26.87
C SER A 505 -12.08 -4.64 -26.03
N GLU A 506 -12.71 -4.90 -24.88
CA GLU A 506 -13.13 -3.87 -23.93
C GLU A 506 -11.90 -3.20 -23.29
N ALA A 507 -10.91 -3.99 -22.85
CA ALA A 507 -9.65 -3.49 -22.31
C ALA A 507 -8.87 -2.63 -23.32
N GLN A 508 -8.84 -3.05 -24.60
CA GLN A 508 -8.22 -2.25 -25.67
C GLN A 508 -8.91 -0.88 -25.82
N ALA A 509 -10.24 -0.84 -25.83
CA ALA A 509 -10.99 0.40 -26.03
C ALA A 509 -10.80 1.40 -24.87
N ASP A 510 -10.74 0.91 -23.64
CA ASP A 510 -10.51 1.74 -22.44
C ASP A 510 -9.09 2.29 -22.39
N LEU A 511 -8.09 1.49 -22.77
CA LEU A 511 -6.69 1.94 -22.88
C LEU A 511 -6.51 2.97 -24.01
N GLU A 512 -7.12 2.75 -25.19
CA GLU A 512 -7.03 3.71 -26.31
C GLU A 512 -7.67 5.06 -25.93
N LYS A 513 -8.79 5.03 -25.19
CA LYS A 513 -9.41 6.24 -24.67
C LYS A 513 -8.48 6.99 -23.71
N THR A 514 -7.87 6.27 -22.76
CA THR A 514 -6.94 6.85 -21.79
C THR A 514 -5.72 7.46 -22.48
N ARG A 515 -5.15 6.75 -23.47
CA ARG A 515 -4.04 7.22 -24.29
C ARG A 515 -4.37 8.51 -25.05
N ILE A 516 -5.57 8.62 -25.64
CA ILE A 516 -6.01 9.83 -26.34
C ILE A 516 -6.18 11.01 -25.37
N GLU A 517 -6.70 10.76 -24.16
CA GLU A 517 -6.85 11.79 -23.12
C GLU A 517 -5.47 12.28 -22.63
N ASN A 518 -4.54 11.36 -22.39
CA ASN A 518 -3.16 11.67 -22.00
C ASN A 518 -2.41 12.42 -23.11
N GLN A 519 -2.58 12.04 -24.38
CA GLN A 519 -1.99 12.73 -25.53
C GLN A 519 -2.44 14.20 -25.62
N LYS A 520 -3.75 14.46 -25.46
CA LYS A 520 -4.29 15.84 -25.45
C LYS A 520 -3.74 16.66 -24.28
N ARG A 521 -3.57 16.03 -23.11
CA ARG A 521 -2.99 16.69 -21.94
C ARG A 521 -1.51 16.99 -22.14
N LEU A 522 -0.77 16.08 -22.77
CA LEU A 522 0.64 16.27 -23.13
C LEU A 522 0.81 17.43 -24.12
N GLU A 523 -0.05 17.53 -25.14
CA GLU A 523 -0.06 18.66 -26.08
C GLU A 523 -0.28 20.00 -25.36
N HIS A 524 -1.24 20.07 -24.43
CA HIS A 524 -1.48 21.27 -23.65
C HIS A 524 -0.28 21.67 -22.77
N ILE A 525 0.34 20.69 -22.11
CA ILE A 525 1.53 20.92 -21.29
C ILE A 525 2.72 21.35 -22.15
N SER A 526 2.86 20.76 -23.34
CA SER A 526 3.90 21.13 -24.31
C SER A 526 3.77 22.59 -24.73
N GLU A 527 2.56 23.03 -25.09
CA GLU A 527 2.29 24.45 -25.42
C GLU A 527 2.62 25.39 -24.25
N GLU A 528 2.25 25.00 -23.02
CA GLU A 528 2.55 25.79 -21.82
C GLU A 528 4.06 25.84 -21.52
N LEU A 529 4.77 24.74 -21.69
CA LEU A 529 6.23 24.67 -21.55
C LEU A 529 6.93 25.51 -22.61
N THR A 530 6.51 25.45 -23.87
CA THR A 530 7.03 26.30 -24.95
C THR A 530 6.84 27.78 -24.64
N PHE A 531 5.66 28.16 -24.12
CA PHE A 531 5.41 29.53 -23.67
C PHE A 531 6.32 29.94 -22.49
N LEU A 532 6.53 29.06 -21.51
CA LEU A 532 7.33 29.35 -20.32
C LEU A 532 8.84 29.32 -20.57
N LEU A 533 9.33 28.53 -21.53
CA LEU A 533 10.75 28.41 -21.90
C LEU A 533 11.12 29.39 -23.03
N GLY A 534 10.14 29.81 -23.84
CA GLY A 534 10.37 30.71 -24.99
C GLY A 534 11.02 30.03 -26.19
N ARG A 535 11.10 28.69 -26.17
CA ARG A 535 11.62 27.82 -27.24
C ARG A 535 10.84 26.51 -27.22
N ASP A 536 10.81 25.81 -28.34
CA ASP A 536 10.23 24.47 -28.40
C ASP A 536 11.04 23.50 -27.53
N LEU A 537 10.34 22.62 -26.83
CA LEU A 537 10.93 21.58 -26.01
C LEU A 537 11.33 20.39 -26.90
N ASP A 538 12.60 19.98 -26.86
CA ASP A 538 13.01 18.69 -27.44
C ASP A 538 12.69 17.57 -26.44
N PRO A 539 11.85 16.58 -26.81
CA PRO A 539 11.53 15.47 -25.93
C PRO A 539 12.76 14.68 -25.44
N ASN A 540 13.84 14.65 -26.22
CA ASN A 540 15.06 13.90 -25.87
C ASN A 540 15.91 14.61 -24.81
N THR A 541 15.65 15.88 -24.52
CA THR A 541 16.46 16.68 -23.58
C THR A 541 15.77 16.91 -22.24
N ILE A 542 14.59 16.34 -21.99
CA ILE A 542 13.79 16.58 -20.77
C ILE A 542 14.58 16.33 -19.48
N GLY A 543 15.35 15.25 -19.41
CA GLY A 543 16.20 14.97 -18.24
C GLY A 543 17.23 16.07 -17.99
N SER A 544 17.88 16.55 -19.06
CA SER A 544 18.83 17.67 -18.99
C SER A 544 18.14 18.99 -18.62
N GLU A 545 16.94 19.25 -19.16
CA GLU A 545 16.16 20.46 -18.82
C GLU A 545 15.69 20.42 -17.35
N MET A 546 15.30 19.24 -16.83
CA MET A 546 14.96 19.07 -15.43
C MET A 546 16.15 19.35 -14.51
N ASP A 547 17.32 18.78 -14.83
CA ASP A 547 18.56 19.01 -14.08
C ASP A 547 18.98 20.49 -14.13
N GLU A 548 18.84 21.12 -15.30
CA GLU A 548 19.12 22.54 -15.47
C GLU A 548 18.17 23.41 -14.62
N VAL A 549 16.87 23.17 -14.68
CA VAL A 549 15.86 23.89 -13.88
C VAL A 549 16.07 23.67 -12.38
N GLN A 550 16.46 22.46 -11.98
CA GLN A 550 16.73 22.14 -10.57
C GLN A 550 18.05 22.78 -10.09
N GLY A 551 19.07 22.84 -10.93
CA GLY A 551 20.29 23.61 -10.70
C GLY A 551 20.02 25.11 -10.58
N GLN A 552 19.18 25.66 -11.47
CA GLN A 552 18.71 27.05 -11.39
C GLN A 552 17.93 27.30 -10.10
N LEU A 553 17.05 26.39 -9.67
CA LEU A 553 16.28 26.53 -8.44
C LEU A 553 17.19 26.56 -7.20
N ARG A 554 18.18 25.65 -7.11
CA ARG A 554 19.19 25.67 -6.04
C ARG A 554 19.97 26.97 -6.05
N SER A 555 20.43 27.41 -7.23
CA SER A 555 21.15 28.67 -7.39
C SER A 555 20.31 29.88 -6.94
N LEU A 556 19.02 29.94 -7.32
CA LEU A 556 18.10 31.01 -6.93
C LEU A 556 17.84 31.01 -5.42
N LEU A 557 17.71 29.84 -4.80
CA LEU A 557 17.55 29.70 -3.34
C LEU A 557 18.81 30.15 -2.59
N ASP A 558 19.99 29.76 -3.06
CA ASP A 558 21.27 30.17 -2.49
C ASP A 558 21.50 31.68 -2.66
N GLN A 559 21.20 32.23 -3.85
CA GLN A 559 21.28 33.67 -4.10
C GLN A 559 20.31 34.44 -3.20
N LYS A 560 19.06 33.99 -3.08
CA LYS A 560 18.07 34.59 -2.19
C LYS A 560 18.56 34.55 -0.74
N LYS A 561 19.06 33.41 -0.27
CA LYS A 561 19.57 33.23 1.09
C LYS A 561 20.78 34.13 1.39
N ARG A 562 21.73 34.25 0.46
CA ARG A 562 22.89 35.16 0.60
C ARG A 562 22.44 36.61 0.68
N ILE A 563 21.55 37.00 -0.21
CA ILE A 563 21.00 38.35 -0.24
C ILE A 563 20.18 38.65 1.03
N GLU A 564 19.40 37.68 1.54
CA GLU A 564 18.66 37.75 2.80
C GLU A 564 19.55 37.80 4.05
N GLN A 565 20.80 37.34 3.96
CA GLN A 565 21.81 37.46 5.01
C GLN A 565 22.43 38.86 5.05
N ASP A 566 22.46 39.56 3.92
CA ASP A 566 23.06 40.89 3.77
C ASP A 566 22.06 42.05 3.96
N VAL A 567 20.76 41.78 4.19
CA VAL A 567 19.74 42.82 4.43
C VAL A 567 19.91 43.45 5.82
N PRO A 568 20.14 44.76 5.93
CA PRO A 568 20.04 45.46 7.21
C PRO A 568 18.61 45.32 7.75
N LEU A 569 18.44 44.83 8.98
CA LEU A 569 17.11 44.77 9.58
C LEU A 569 16.52 46.17 9.66
N GLU A 570 15.23 46.30 9.36
CA GLU A 570 14.50 47.53 9.69
C GLU A 570 14.66 47.81 11.19
N PRO A 571 14.99 49.06 11.58
CA PRO A 571 15.05 49.42 12.98
C PRO A 571 13.66 49.20 13.59
N LEU A 572 13.65 48.84 14.88
CA LEU A 572 12.44 48.51 15.63
C LEU A 572 11.76 47.17 15.26
N ILE A 573 12.42 46.26 14.53
CA ILE A 573 11.85 44.93 14.16
C ILE A 573 11.27 44.11 15.33
N TRP A 574 11.72 44.41 16.55
CA TRP A 574 11.40 43.74 17.79
C TRP A 574 10.17 44.32 18.51
N VAL A 575 9.59 45.44 18.05
CA VAL A 575 8.27 45.92 18.51
C VAL A 575 7.18 45.62 17.48
N ASP A 576 5.92 45.70 17.88
CA ASP A 576 4.79 45.42 17.00
C ASP A 576 4.74 46.38 15.79
N ARG A 577 4.29 45.86 14.63
CA ARG A 577 4.35 46.60 13.34
C ARG A 577 3.65 47.96 13.34
N PRO A 578 2.53 48.20 14.05
CA PRO A 578 1.92 49.52 14.11
C PRO A 578 2.84 50.57 14.74
N ILE A 579 3.60 50.21 15.78
CA ILE A 579 4.56 51.11 16.45
C ILE A 579 5.68 51.49 15.47
N GLN A 580 6.26 50.48 14.79
CA GLN A 580 7.29 50.70 13.78
C GLN A 580 6.81 51.68 12.70
N ARG A 581 5.64 51.40 12.12
CA ARG A 581 5.09 52.19 11.01
C ARG A 581 4.81 53.63 11.41
N PHE A 582 4.21 53.83 12.58
CA PHE A 582 3.90 55.16 13.08
C PHE A 582 5.16 55.98 13.32
N LEU A 583 6.18 55.42 13.98
CA LEU A 583 7.42 56.15 14.26
C LEU A 583 8.24 56.45 12.99
N LEU A 584 8.32 55.48 12.08
CA LEU A 584 9.13 55.59 10.86
C LEU A 584 8.45 56.42 9.77
N HIS A 585 7.12 56.48 9.73
CA HIS A 585 6.37 57.08 8.62
C HIS A 585 5.28 58.09 9.02
N GLY A 586 5.00 58.25 10.32
CA GLY A 586 4.00 59.20 10.82
C GLY A 586 4.45 60.67 10.82
N GLY A 587 5.71 60.95 10.46
CA GLY A 587 6.24 62.30 10.31
C GLY A 587 6.09 63.15 11.58
N GLN A 588 5.69 64.41 11.41
CA GLN A 588 5.54 65.37 12.51
C GLN A 588 4.56 64.88 13.59
N VAL A 589 3.48 64.19 13.20
CA VAL A 589 2.48 63.67 14.15
C VAL A 589 3.09 62.62 15.09
N ALA A 590 4.06 61.83 14.60
CA ALA A 590 4.81 60.88 15.42
C ALA A 590 5.87 61.58 16.29
N ASP A 591 6.49 62.64 15.77
CA ASP A 591 7.47 63.45 16.48
C ASP A 591 6.83 64.16 17.69
N GLU A 592 5.68 64.79 17.51
CA GLU A 592 4.92 65.41 18.60
C GLU A 592 4.45 64.36 19.62
N PHE A 593 3.98 63.21 19.14
CA PHE A 593 3.54 62.11 20.01
C PHE A 593 4.67 61.58 20.89
N ILE A 594 5.87 61.35 20.34
CA ILE A 594 6.98 60.82 21.12
C ILE A 594 7.53 61.84 22.10
N LEU A 595 7.61 63.11 21.71
CA LEU A 595 8.00 64.20 22.62
C LEU A 595 7.06 64.30 23.82
N LEU A 596 5.75 64.30 23.57
CA LEU A 596 4.73 64.37 24.62
C LEU A 596 4.80 63.16 25.56
N THR A 597 4.90 61.95 25.01
CA THR A 597 4.90 60.72 25.82
C THR A 597 6.21 60.48 26.57
N VAL A 598 7.36 60.88 26.02
CA VAL A 598 8.65 60.84 26.74
C VAL A 598 8.67 61.90 27.85
N ALA A 599 8.17 63.12 27.59
CA ALA A 599 8.07 64.15 28.62
C ALA A 599 7.17 63.70 29.77
N MET A 600 5.99 63.15 29.46
CA MET A 600 5.05 62.57 30.42
C MET A 600 5.69 61.47 31.26
N LEU A 601 6.41 60.53 30.64
CA LEU A 601 7.08 59.45 31.35
C LEU A 601 8.22 59.98 32.23
N THR A 602 8.99 60.95 31.72
CA THR A 602 10.10 61.56 32.47
C THR A 602 9.60 62.29 33.72
N SER A 603 8.53 63.09 33.61
CA SER A 603 7.95 63.78 34.78
C SER A 603 7.38 62.77 35.77
N THR A 604 6.67 61.75 35.29
CA THR A 604 6.12 60.68 36.13
C THR A 604 7.21 59.92 36.91
N CYS A 605 8.38 59.68 36.31
CA CYS A 605 9.52 59.06 37.01
C CYS A 605 10.12 59.96 38.10
N VAL A 606 10.03 61.29 37.97
CA VAL A 606 10.52 62.25 38.97
C VAL A 606 9.52 62.40 40.11
N ASP A 607 8.24 62.53 39.78
CA ASP A 607 7.16 62.79 40.74
C ASP A 607 6.70 61.52 41.48
N GLY A 608 7.03 60.33 40.94
CA GLY A 608 6.65 59.02 41.49
C GLY A 608 5.20 58.62 41.20
N GLU A 609 4.38 59.56 40.72
CA GLU A 609 2.95 59.40 40.47
C GLU A 609 2.61 59.96 39.08
N PRO A 610 1.75 59.28 38.29
CA PRO A 610 1.39 59.74 36.96
C PRO A 610 0.48 60.97 37.05
N GLN A 611 0.96 62.12 36.58
CA GLN A 611 0.17 63.34 36.42
C GLN A 611 0.04 63.74 34.95
N ILE A 612 -1.12 64.30 34.58
CA ILE A 612 -1.34 64.83 33.23
C ILE A 612 -0.39 66.02 33.04
N PRO A 613 0.53 66.00 32.06
CA PRO A 613 1.47 67.09 31.85
C PRO A 613 0.77 68.42 31.53
N GLU A 614 1.37 69.53 31.93
CA GLU A 614 0.90 70.87 31.55
C GLU A 614 0.91 71.01 30.02
N GLY A 615 -0.23 71.35 29.43
CA GLY A 615 -0.40 71.42 27.97
C GLY A 615 -0.76 70.09 27.27
N TRP A 616 -1.04 69.01 28.00
CA TRP A 616 -1.51 67.75 27.40
C TRP A 616 -2.83 67.96 26.63
N PRO A 617 -2.94 67.49 25.36
CA PRO A 617 -4.14 67.74 24.57
C PRO A 617 -5.39 67.06 25.14
N GLY A 618 -6.51 67.78 25.20
CA GLY A 618 -7.79 67.27 25.71
C GLY A 618 -8.63 66.45 24.72
N THR A 619 -8.10 66.08 23.55
CA THR A 619 -8.85 65.32 22.54
C THR A 619 -8.93 63.84 22.90
N TYR A 620 -9.95 63.12 22.40
CA TYR A 620 -10.16 61.71 22.73
C TYR A 620 -8.94 60.83 22.42
N ARG A 621 -8.20 61.14 21.33
CA ARG A 621 -6.92 60.50 21.00
C ARG A 621 -5.91 60.54 22.15
N TYR A 622 -5.70 61.68 22.78
CA TYR A 622 -4.72 61.82 23.87
C TYR A 622 -5.29 61.36 25.22
N ARG A 623 -6.61 61.40 25.38
CA ARG A 623 -7.28 60.79 26.54
C ARG A 623 -7.11 59.28 26.59
N ARG A 624 -7.26 58.55 25.45
CA ARG A 624 -7.01 57.09 25.41
C ARG A 624 -5.55 56.75 25.71
N ILE A 625 -4.60 57.55 25.22
CA ILE A 625 -3.16 57.36 25.46
C ILE A 625 -2.84 57.57 26.94
N TRP A 626 -3.39 58.64 27.54
CA TRP A 626 -3.26 58.90 28.97
C TRP A 626 -3.83 57.76 29.81
N ASN A 627 -5.05 57.31 29.53
CA ASN A 627 -5.66 56.20 30.26
C ASN A 627 -4.81 54.94 30.17
N ALA A 628 -4.34 54.58 28.97
CA ALA A 628 -3.46 53.43 28.77
C ALA A 628 -2.11 53.60 29.49
N PHE A 629 -1.54 54.81 29.51
CA PHE A 629 -0.32 55.12 30.25
C PHE A 629 -0.52 54.99 31.76
N SER A 630 -1.59 55.56 32.32
CA SER A 630 -1.90 55.47 33.75
C SER A 630 -2.06 54.01 34.17
N THR A 631 -2.80 53.21 33.41
CA THR A 631 -2.94 51.77 33.66
C THR A 631 -1.58 51.08 33.59
N TRP A 632 -0.83 51.28 32.49
CA TRP A 632 0.50 50.68 32.32
C TRP A 632 1.51 51.10 33.39
N TRP A 633 1.48 52.34 33.87
CA TRP A 633 2.40 52.83 34.90
C TRP A 633 2.22 52.05 36.19
N TRP A 634 0.98 51.81 36.60
CA TRP A 634 0.66 51.03 37.80
C TRP A 634 0.93 49.54 37.64
N GLU A 635 0.72 49.00 36.45
CA GLU A 635 0.94 47.58 36.18
C GLU A 635 2.42 47.22 35.97
N ASP A 636 3.19 48.06 35.29
CA ASP A 636 4.55 47.74 34.82
C ASP A 636 5.54 48.93 34.95
N GLY A 637 5.10 50.16 34.70
CA GLY A 637 5.99 51.33 34.56
C GLY A 637 6.71 51.75 35.85
N ARG A 638 6.04 51.67 37.00
CA ARG A 638 6.60 52.03 38.31
C ARG A 638 7.82 51.17 38.65
N GLU A 639 7.71 49.85 38.46
CA GLU A 639 8.82 48.90 38.66
C GLU A 639 10.02 49.18 37.75
N LEU A 640 9.76 49.65 36.52
CA LEU A 640 10.84 49.95 35.57
C LEU A 640 11.68 51.14 36.03
N SER A 641 11.08 52.11 36.73
CA SER A 641 11.70 53.37 37.16
C SER A 641 12.59 53.25 38.41
N HIS A 642 12.41 52.21 39.22
CA HIS A 642 13.25 51.94 40.39
C HIS A 642 14.44 51.05 40.01
N VAL A 643 15.63 51.66 39.93
CA VAL A 643 16.88 51.01 39.48
C VAL A 643 17.55 50.18 40.58
N GLU A 644 17.15 50.29 41.85
CA GLU A 644 17.78 49.54 42.94
C GLU A 644 16.98 48.28 43.34
N VAL A 645 17.64 47.14 43.17
CA VAL A 645 17.23 45.77 43.59
C VAL A 645 16.02 45.21 42.83
N ARG A 646 16.24 44.80 41.57
CA ARG A 646 15.29 43.94 40.86
C ARG A 646 15.29 42.55 41.47
N LEU A 647 14.28 42.25 42.27
CA LEU A 647 13.93 40.89 42.68
C LEU A 647 13.75 39.99 41.44
N PRO A 648 14.24 38.74 41.46
CA PRO A 648 14.12 37.84 40.32
C PRO A 648 12.67 37.44 40.06
N ARG A 649 12.23 37.43 38.79
CA ARG A 649 10.82 37.20 38.43
C ARG A 649 10.44 35.71 38.40
N PRO A 650 9.21 35.36 38.83
CA PRO A 650 8.62 34.03 38.65
C PRO A 650 8.41 33.70 37.17
N ARG A 651 8.40 32.40 36.84
CA ARG A 651 8.19 31.93 35.46
C ARG A 651 7.12 30.84 35.38
N VAL A 652 6.35 30.83 34.30
CA VAL A 652 5.47 29.69 33.99
C VAL A 652 6.30 28.55 33.45
N VAL A 653 6.05 27.36 33.97
CA VAL A 653 6.76 26.14 33.64
C VAL A 653 5.79 24.96 33.54
N CYS A 654 6.24 23.86 32.94
CA CYS A 654 5.47 22.64 32.76
C CYS A 654 6.28 21.40 33.16
N TRP A 655 5.68 20.41 33.80
CA TRP A 655 6.34 19.16 34.21
C TRP A 655 5.33 18.01 34.30
N CYS A 656 5.77 16.77 34.46
CA CYS A 656 4.91 15.58 34.47
C CYS A 656 5.00 14.83 35.82
N GLU A 657 3.86 14.64 36.48
CA GLU A 657 3.70 13.82 37.70
C GLU A 657 2.60 12.77 37.51
N GLY A 658 2.68 11.99 36.42
CA GLY A 658 1.62 11.07 35.97
C GLY A 658 0.59 11.75 35.05
N SER A 659 0.42 13.06 35.19
CA SER A 659 -0.17 13.98 34.21
C SER A 659 0.71 15.22 34.07
N TRP A 660 0.58 15.95 32.97
CA TRP A 660 1.30 17.22 32.78
C TRP A 660 0.70 18.33 33.64
N HIS A 661 1.50 18.94 34.49
CA HIS A 661 1.17 20.11 35.29
C HIS A 661 1.78 21.35 34.65
N VAL A 662 0.97 22.41 34.56
CA VAL A 662 1.48 23.76 34.31
C VAL A 662 1.47 24.50 35.64
N GLY A 663 2.54 25.23 35.92
CA GLY A 663 2.71 25.89 37.21
C GLY A 663 3.59 27.12 37.12
N VAL A 664 3.75 27.80 38.27
CA VAL A 664 4.69 28.90 38.43
C VAL A 664 5.89 28.43 39.23
N GLN A 665 7.07 28.66 38.68
CA GLN A 665 8.33 28.48 39.40
C GLN A 665 8.82 29.83 39.91
N VAL A 666 9.08 29.88 41.22
CA VAL A 666 9.65 31.02 41.92
C VAL A 666 11.17 30.83 42.03
N PRO A 667 11.98 31.86 41.70
CA PRO A 667 13.44 31.83 41.87
C PRO A 667 13.85 31.63 43.33
N GLU A 668 15.01 30.98 43.56
CA GLU A 668 15.50 30.65 44.91
C GLU A 668 15.63 31.91 45.80
N GLU A 669 16.00 33.06 45.22
CA GLU A 669 16.18 34.31 45.97
C GLU A 669 14.85 34.86 46.51
N LEU A 670 13.71 34.42 45.97
CA LEU A 670 12.37 34.73 46.46
C LEU A 670 11.84 33.65 47.42
N LEU A 671 12.39 32.43 47.40
CA LEU A 671 11.99 31.34 48.30
C LEU A 671 12.36 31.64 49.76
N ASP A 672 13.45 32.39 49.97
CA ASP A 672 13.94 32.77 51.29
C ASP A 672 13.16 33.94 51.94
N LEU A 673 12.16 34.50 51.25
CA LEU A 673 11.33 35.59 51.78
C LEU A 673 10.33 35.06 52.84
N ASN A 674 10.38 35.64 54.04
CA ASN A 674 9.41 35.35 55.10
C ASN A 674 7.99 35.73 54.66
N GLY A 675 7.08 34.75 54.64
CA GLY A 675 5.66 34.97 54.32
C GLY A 675 5.28 34.77 52.84
N LEU A 676 6.14 34.12 52.05
CA LEU A 676 5.84 33.75 50.67
C LEU A 676 4.52 32.96 50.59
N SER A 677 3.55 33.48 49.81
CA SER A 677 2.30 32.77 49.51
C SER A 677 1.93 32.96 48.05
N ILE A 678 1.68 31.90 47.30
CA ILE A 678 1.30 32.03 45.89
C ILE A 678 -0.22 31.88 45.78
N ARG A 679 -0.87 32.80 45.09
CA ARG A 679 -2.32 32.78 44.86
C ARG A 679 -2.62 32.82 43.37
N HIS A 680 -3.63 32.09 42.95
CA HIS A 680 -4.17 32.14 41.60
C HIS A 680 -5.63 32.60 41.68
N ASP A 681 -5.94 33.78 41.13
CA ASP A 681 -7.24 34.44 41.27
C ASP A 681 -7.75 34.47 42.72
N GLY A 682 -6.85 34.80 43.64
CA GLY A 682 -7.13 34.85 45.09
C GLY A 682 -7.09 33.50 45.82
N HIS A 683 -7.00 32.37 45.13
CA HIS A 683 -6.90 31.04 45.74
C HIS A 683 -5.44 30.66 46.02
N SER A 684 -5.11 30.31 47.27
CA SER A 684 -3.75 29.86 47.62
C SER A 684 -3.39 28.56 46.91
N LEU A 685 -2.23 28.53 46.27
CA LEU A 685 -1.66 27.33 45.66
C LEU A 685 -0.80 26.58 46.67
N GLU A 686 -0.78 25.25 46.58
CA GLU A 686 0.16 24.39 47.29
C GLU A 686 1.40 24.15 46.43
N GLU A 687 2.56 24.02 47.06
CA GLU A 687 3.80 23.70 46.36
C GLU A 687 3.79 22.26 45.84
N SER A 688 4.44 22.02 44.69
CA SER A 688 4.61 20.68 44.11
C SER A 688 5.34 19.76 45.09
N ARG A 689 4.87 18.52 45.16
CA ARG A 689 5.51 17.46 45.97
C ARG A 689 6.83 16.96 45.38
N ARG A 690 7.06 17.18 44.07
CA ARG A 690 8.25 16.73 43.35
C ARG A 690 9.28 17.85 43.16
N LEU A 691 8.81 19.08 42.92
CA LEU A 691 9.64 20.19 42.50
C LEU A 691 9.56 21.35 43.50
N GLU A 692 10.63 21.52 44.27
CA GLU A 692 10.83 22.67 45.15
C GLU A 692 10.79 23.98 44.35
N GLY A 693 10.13 24.99 44.90
CA GLY A 693 9.90 26.29 44.29
C GLY A 693 8.92 26.30 43.12
N CYS A 694 8.08 25.27 42.95
CA CYS A 694 7.10 25.18 41.87
C CYS A 694 5.67 24.98 42.39
N TRP A 695 4.71 25.78 41.95
CA TRP A 695 3.30 25.70 42.36
C TRP A 695 2.42 25.38 41.14
N PRO A 696 1.74 24.21 41.07
CA PRO A 696 0.82 23.89 40.00
C PRO A 696 -0.36 24.87 39.97
N LEU A 697 -0.73 25.31 38.78
CA LEU A 697 -1.86 26.22 38.57
C LEU A 697 -3.19 25.47 38.60
N ALA A 698 -4.23 26.15 39.08
CA ALA A 698 -5.60 25.64 39.05
C ALA A 698 -6.30 25.83 37.68
N GLY A 699 -5.79 26.77 36.86
CA GLY A 699 -6.30 27.11 35.53
C GLY A 699 -5.18 27.70 34.66
N LEU A 700 -5.44 27.92 33.37
CA LEU A 700 -4.46 28.48 32.42
C LEU A 700 -4.78 29.93 32.00
N ASP A 701 -5.70 30.56 32.71
CA ASP A 701 -6.14 31.93 32.59
C ASP A 701 -6.09 32.61 33.97
N GLY A 702 -6.18 33.94 34.01
CA GLY A 702 -6.20 34.69 35.28
C GLY A 702 -4.84 35.24 35.73
N LEU A 703 -4.80 35.65 36.99
CA LEU A 703 -3.68 36.34 37.64
C LEU A 703 -3.06 35.48 38.74
N VAL A 704 -1.75 35.30 38.67
CA VAL A 704 -0.97 34.69 39.76
C VAL A 704 -0.28 35.77 40.56
N GLU A 705 -0.62 35.85 41.84
CA GLU A 705 -0.05 36.80 42.80
C GLU A 705 0.93 36.07 43.72
N ILE A 706 2.02 36.74 44.09
CA ILE A 706 3.00 36.23 45.06
C ILE A 706 2.97 37.17 46.26
N GLY A 707 2.74 36.61 47.44
CA GLY A 707 2.57 37.31 48.69
C GLY A 707 3.91 37.63 49.35
N GLY A 708 3.96 38.83 49.93
CA GLY A 708 5.17 39.54 50.35
C GLY A 708 5.15 40.91 49.67
N THR A 709 5.17 42.00 50.43
CA THR A 709 5.03 43.38 49.93
C THR A 709 5.88 43.66 48.68
N ASP A 710 5.24 44.26 47.65
CA ASP A 710 5.80 44.63 46.33
C ASP A 710 6.31 43.48 45.43
N ALA A 711 5.82 42.24 45.61
CA ALA A 711 6.19 41.13 44.74
C ALA A 711 5.42 41.13 43.39
N PRO A 712 6.08 40.73 42.28
CA PRO A 712 5.53 40.82 40.92
C PRO A 712 4.37 39.83 40.69
N ALA A 713 3.28 40.30 40.09
CA ALA A 713 2.17 39.46 39.64
C ALA A 713 2.39 38.94 38.21
N LEU A 714 1.90 37.74 37.91
CA LEU A 714 2.08 37.05 36.63
C LEU A 714 0.72 36.83 35.96
N ARG A 715 0.53 37.45 34.80
CA ARG A 715 -0.66 37.33 33.97
C ARG A 715 -0.50 36.22 32.93
N LEU A 716 -1.34 35.17 33.02
CA LEU A 716 -1.21 33.95 32.19
C LEU A 716 -1.65 34.17 30.74
N ASP A 717 -2.58 35.10 30.50
CA ASP A 717 -3.04 35.51 29.17
C ASP A 717 -1.91 36.05 28.28
N ARG A 718 -0.84 36.61 28.86
CA ARG A 718 0.34 37.09 28.13
C ARG A 718 1.25 35.98 27.56
N LEU A 719 0.93 34.70 27.82
CA LEU A 719 1.67 33.53 27.31
C LEU A 719 0.88 32.75 26.25
N GLN A 720 -0.40 33.08 26.08
CA GLN A 720 -1.25 32.56 25.03
C GLN A 720 -0.67 32.91 23.66
N GLN A 721 -0.65 31.96 22.75
CA GLN A 721 -0.12 32.17 21.41
C GLN A 721 -1.18 32.77 20.49
N LYS A 722 -0.94 33.96 19.93
CA LYS A 722 -1.88 34.70 19.07
C LYS A 722 -3.25 34.92 19.72
N GLY A 723 -3.26 35.18 21.03
CA GLY A 723 -4.49 35.32 21.83
C GLY A 723 -5.37 34.06 21.92
N GLN A 724 -4.83 32.89 21.57
CA GLN A 724 -5.52 31.60 21.70
C GLN A 724 -4.98 30.82 22.91
N PRO A 725 -5.79 29.94 23.54
CA PRO A 725 -5.40 29.13 24.72
C PRO A 725 -4.38 28.02 24.38
N CYS A 726 -3.36 28.34 23.61
CA CYS A 726 -2.25 27.49 23.22
C CYS A 726 -1.01 27.95 24.00
N PHE A 727 -0.44 27.06 24.81
CA PHE A 727 0.75 27.31 25.62
C PHE A 727 1.88 26.41 25.16
N VAL A 728 3.06 26.98 24.96
CA VAL A 728 4.20 26.24 24.40
C VAL A 728 5.33 26.19 25.41
N PHE A 729 5.88 24.99 25.62
CA PHE A 729 6.97 24.72 26.55
C PHE A 729 8.13 24.07 25.80
N ARG A 730 9.36 24.51 26.09
CA ARG A 730 10.57 23.97 25.43
C ARG A 730 11.06 22.70 26.12
N GLY A 731 11.24 21.66 25.32
CA GLY A 731 11.55 20.29 25.77
C GLY A 731 10.29 19.46 25.97
N TRP A 732 10.49 18.18 26.28
CA TRP A 732 9.43 17.26 26.74
C TRP A 732 9.95 16.27 27.81
N ASP A 733 11.17 16.47 28.34
CA ASP A 733 11.75 15.69 29.44
C ASP A 733 11.91 16.61 30.67
N ASP A 734 11.12 16.34 31.71
CA ASP A 734 11.05 17.11 32.94
C ASP A 734 11.96 16.58 34.07
N ARG A 735 12.73 15.51 33.82
CA ARG A 735 13.61 14.88 34.84
C ARG A 735 14.67 15.84 35.38
N MET A 736 15.02 16.84 34.58
CA MET A 736 16.03 17.86 34.90
C MET A 736 15.42 19.14 35.51
N GLY A 737 14.14 19.06 35.89
CA GLY A 737 13.34 20.17 36.38
C GLY A 737 12.33 20.64 35.33
N PRO A 738 11.49 21.61 35.69
CA PRO A 738 10.32 21.93 34.89
C PRO A 738 10.72 22.67 33.61
N LEU A 739 9.95 22.42 32.56
CA LEU A 739 10.08 22.93 31.20
C LEU A 739 9.61 24.39 31.14
N PRO A 740 10.42 25.36 30.69
CA PRO A 740 10.00 26.75 30.65
C PRO A 740 9.01 27.03 29.51
N ALA A 741 8.06 27.92 29.77
CA ALA A 741 7.18 28.47 28.74
C ALA A 741 7.99 29.28 27.71
N ALA A 742 7.59 29.22 26.44
CA ALA A 742 8.22 29.91 25.33
C ALA A 742 7.21 30.71 24.53
N ARG A 743 7.52 32.00 24.29
CA ARG A 743 6.72 32.89 23.43
C ARG A 743 6.96 32.67 21.94
N ARG A 744 8.15 32.17 21.59
CA ARG A 744 8.54 31.91 20.21
C ARG A 744 9.18 30.54 20.12
N ILE A 745 8.78 29.81 19.11
CA ILE A 745 9.26 28.47 18.80
C ILE A 745 10.34 28.59 17.73
N THR A 746 11.49 27.93 17.88
CA THR A 746 12.55 27.92 16.86
C THR A 746 12.77 26.51 16.33
N VAL A 747 13.64 25.74 16.97
CA VAL A 747 14.00 24.36 16.62
C VAL A 747 14.05 23.54 17.90
N GLY A 748 13.75 22.24 17.80
CA GLY A 748 13.85 21.27 18.88
C GLY A 748 12.51 20.68 19.32
N LYS A 749 12.57 19.91 20.41
CA LYS A 749 11.42 19.25 21.02
C LYS A 749 10.60 20.26 21.82
N VAL A 750 9.28 20.25 21.65
CA VAL A 750 8.36 21.12 22.39
C VAL A 750 7.10 20.37 22.82
N VAL A 751 6.60 20.72 24.01
CA VAL A 751 5.26 20.36 24.49
C VAL A 751 4.34 21.54 24.26
N VAL A 752 3.17 21.27 23.69
CA VAL A 752 2.15 22.27 23.39
C VAL A 752 0.87 21.87 24.09
N ILE A 753 0.40 22.71 25.00
CA ILE A 753 -0.83 22.51 25.77
C ILE A 753 -1.93 23.34 25.12
N VAL A 754 -2.97 22.65 24.65
CA VAL A 754 -4.14 23.23 23.96
C VAL A 754 -5.42 22.61 24.53
N PRO A 755 -6.59 23.23 24.27
CA PRO A 755 -7.86 22.65 24.67
C PRO A 755 -8.05 21.25 24.09
N GLU A 756 -8.72 20.37 24.83
CA GLU A 756 -8.87 18.96 24.44
C GLU A 756 -9.68 18.74 23.16
N GLU A 757 -10.51 19.72 22.79
CA GLU A 757 -11.28 19.73 21.56
C GLU A 757 -10.46 20.10 20.31
N TRP A 758 -9.21 20.50 20.46
CA TRP A 758 -8.30 20.76 19.34
C TRP A 758 -7.66 19.47 18.85
N SER A 759 -7.55 19.30 17.53
CA SER A 759 -6.92 18.11 16.95
C SER A 759 -5.68 18.47 16.14
N ARG A 760 -4.61 17.67 16.23
CA ARG A 760 -3.37 17.92 15.47
C ARG A 760 -3.62 17.82 13.96
N ASP A 761 -3.20 18.82 13.21
CA ASP A 761 -3.19 18.76 11.74
C ASP A 761 -2.02 17.89 11.26
N ARG A 762 -2.33 16.63 10.91
CA ARG A 762 -1.33 15.64 10.48
C ARG A 762 -0.71 15.96 9.12
N VAL A 763 -1.40 16.70 8.26
CA VAL A 763 -0.89 17.06 6.92
C VAL A 763 0.18 18.14 7.06
N ALA A 764 -0.08 19.14 7.91
CA ALA A 764 0.82 20.27 8.10
C ALA A 764 1.96 19.97 9.10
N SER A 765 1.68 19.21 10.18
CA SER A 765 2.63 18.97 11.28
C SER A 765 3.23 17.57 11.31
N GLY A 766 2.87 16.70 10.36
CA GLY A 766 3.26 15.29 10.36
C GLY A 766 2.72 14.49 11.56
N SER A 767 3.19 13.25 11.66
CA SER A 767 2.85 12.32 12.74
C SER A 767 3.31 12.84 14.11
N ALA A 768 2.51 12.60 15.15
CA ALA A 768 2.93 12.92 16.51
C ALA A 768 4.07 11.96 16.95
N PRO A 769 5.16 12.47 17.54
CA PRO A 769 6.26 11.65 18.04
C PRO A 769 5.83 10.80 19.24
N VAL A 770 4.92 11.32 20.06
CA VAL A 770 4.26 10.67 21.18
C VAL A 770 2.76 10.94 21.08
N ALA A 771 1.93 10.02 21.57
CA ALA A 771 0.51 10.27 21.75
C ALA A 771 0.30 11.49 22.66
N ASP A 772 -0.83 12.16 22.51
CA ASP A 772 -1.17 13.27 23.40
C ASP A 772 -1.49 12.76 24.81
N GLU A 773 -1.02 13.50 25.80
CA GLU A 773 -1.08 13.11 27.21
C GLU A 773 -2.02 14.02 28.00
N ALA A 774 -2.52 13.51 29.12
CA ALA A 774 -3.43 14.24 30.00
C ALA A 774 -2.69 15.40 30.70
N VAL A 775 -3.37 16.55 30.78
CA VAL A 775 -2.94 17.72 31.56
C VAL A 775 -3.77 17.76 32.84
N ALA A 776 -3.14 18.08 33.97
CA ALA A 776 -3.79 18.13 35.27
C ALA A 776 -4.88 19.22 35.37
N VAL A 777 -4.73 20.28 34.56
CA VAL A 777 -5.77 21.30 34.38
C VAL A 777 -6.87 20.72 33.48
N PRO A 778 -8.14 20.67 33.94
CA PRO A 778 -9.25 20.12 33.17
C PRO A 778 -9.46 20.84 31.82
N GLY A 779 -9.84 20.08 30.78
CA GLY A 779 -10.14 20.61 29.45
C GLY A 779 -8.93 20.84 28.54
N TYR A 780 -7.73 20.37 28.94
CA TYR A 780 -6.50 20.55 28.16
C TYR A 780 -5.77 19.23 27.88
N ARG A 781 -5.05 19.19 26.76
CA ARG A 781 -4.21 18.06 26.31
C ARG A 781 -2.80 18.54 25.96
N ALA A 782 -1.80 17.71 26.26
CA ALA A 782 -0.41 17.97 25.92
C ALA A 782 -0.05 17.26 24.61
N HIS A 783 0.34 18.03 23.59
CA HIS A 783 0.80 17.53 22.30
C HIS A 783 2.29 17.76 22.10
N PHE A 784 2.98 16.80 21.47
CA PHE A 784 4.43 16.81 21.34
C PHE A 784 4.86 17.11 19.90
N PHE A 785 5.84 17.97 19.72
CA PHE A 785 6.39 18.29 18.39
C PHE A 785 7.92 18.21 18.41
N ASN A 786 8.50 17.69 17.34
CA ASN A 786 9.94 17.71 17.09
C ASN A 786 10.20 18.59 15.86
N LEU A 787 10.72 19.79 16.09
CA LEU A 787 10.85 20.82 15.06
C LEU A 787 12.27 20.82 14.52
N THR A 788 12.42 20.61 13.21
CA THR A 788 13.72 20.55 12.53
C THR A 788 14.03 21.86 11.79
N ARG A 789 15.26 22.01 11.29
CA ARG A 789 15.66 23.22 10.54
C ARG A 789 14.89 23.42 9.23
N ASP A 790 14.46 22.34 8.60
CA ASP A 790 13.89 22.36 7.24
C ASP A 790 12.38 22.09 7.22
N SER A 791 11.80 21.64 8.34
CA SER A 791 10.35 21.44 8.47
C SER A 791 9.93 21.40 9.95
N GLY A 792 8.95 22.24 10.28
CA GLY A 792 8.36 22.29 11.62
C GLY A 792 7.28 23.35 11.68
N LEU A 793 6.04 22.99 11.37
CA LEU A 793 4.87 23.81 11.65
C LEU A 793 4.10 23.15 12.79
N VAL A 794 3.79 23.91 13.84
CA VAL A 794 2.87 23.45 14.90
C VAL A 794 1.47 23.86 14.46
N SER A 795 0.62 22.90 14.10
CA SER A 795 -0.70 23.16 13.51
C SER A 795 -1.78 22.27 14.12
N PHE A 796 -2.93 22.87 14.36
CA PHE A 796 -4.13 22.24 14.93
C PHE A 796 -5.36 22.62 14.11
N VAL A 797 -6.32 21.70 14.02
CA VAL A 797 -7.67 21.91 13.51
C VAL A 797 -8.58 22.17 14.71
N LEU A 798 -9.24 23.33 14.70
CA LEU A 798 -10.17 23.77 15.72
C LEU A 798 -11.55 23.10 15.56
N PRO A 799 -12.42 23.13 16.58
CA PRO A 799 -13.77 22.56 16.51
C PRO A 799 -14.64 23.11 15.37
N ASP A 800 -14.37 24.34 14.91
CA ASP A 800 -15.07 24.99 13.80
C ASP A 800 -14.51 24.62 12.41
N GLY A 801 -13.51 23.74 12.36
CA GLY A 801 -12.83 23.29 11.15
C GLY A 801 -11.76 24.26 10.62
N THR A 802 -11.47 25.36 11.33
CA THR A 802 -10.37 26.27 10.97
C THR A 802 -9.02 25.74 11.46
N ASN A 803 -7.94 26.15 10.79
CA ASN A 803 -6.58 25.76 11.20
C ASN A 803 -5.93 26.87 12.02
N PHE A 804 -5.40 26.52 13.19
CA PHE A 804 -4.48 27.33 13.96
C PHE A 804 -3.06 26.83 13.74
N SER A 805 -2.18 27.71 13.27
CA SER A 805 -0.79 27.35 13.01
C SER A 805 0.18 28.37 13.63
N LEU A 806 1.23 27.84 14.25
CA LEU A 806 2.37 28.59 14.76
C LEU A 806 3.58 28.34 13.87
N GLU A 807 4.03 29.41 13.22
CA GLU A 807 5.24 29.39 12.40
C GLU A 807 6.47 29.29 13.31
N THR A 808 7.38 28.38 12.98
CA THR A 808 8.69 28.34 13.63
C THR A 808 9.49 29.58 13.24
N GLY A 809 9.96 30.31 14.25
CA GLY A 809 10.90 31.39 14.08
C GLY A 809 12.26 30.87 13.57
N ALA A 810 12.90 31.65 12.71
CA ALA A 810 14.27 31.40 12.31
C ALA A 810 15.18 31.36 13.55
N ARG A 811 16.11 30.40 13.58
CA ARG A 811 17.18 30.29 14.58
C ARG A 811 17.92 31.64 14.70
N GLN A 812 18.09 32.13 15.92
CA GLN A 812 18.69 33.45 16.16
C GLN A 812 20.16 33.37 16.57
N PHE A 813 20.55 32.26 17.19
CA PHE A 813 21.91 31.99 17.66
C PHE A 813 22.38 30.61 17.26
N GLU A 814 23.67 30.48 16.98
CA GLU A 814 24.33 29.22 16.69
C GLU A 814 25.54 28.98 17.59
N LEU A 815 25.80 27.71 17.87
CA LEU A 815 27.02 27.27 18.54
C LEU A 815 28.07 26.99 17.48
N VAL A 816 29.22 27.64 17.60
CA VAL A 816 30.36 27.54 16.69
C VAL A 816 31.51 26.86 17.42
N GLY A 817 32.03 25.79 16.84
CA GLY A 817 33.12 25.01 17.41
C GLY A 817 33.32 23.72 16.63
N GLU A 818 34.36 22.98 16.98
CA GLU A 818 34.60 21.64 16.44
C GLU A 818 33.71 20.66 17.21
N PHE A 819 32.89 19.89 16.50
CA PHE A 819 32.00 18.89 17.12
C PHE A 819 32.01 17.61 16.30
N LEU A 820 31.70 16.50 16.97
CA LEU A 820 31.54 15.21 16.33
C LEU A 820 30.05 14.97 16.07
N ASP A 821 29.73 14.63 14.83
CA ASP A 821 28.36 14.27 14.41
C ASP A 821 28.07 12.81 14.78
N LEU A 822 27.96 12.56 16.10
CA LEU A 822 27.92 11.20 16.66
C LEU A 822 26.55 10.76 17.20
N ASP A 823 25.51 11.61 17.12
CA ASP A 823 24.24 11.29 17.76
C ASP A 823 23.07 12.11 17.18
N PRO A 824 22.02 11.47 16.65
CA PRO A 824 20.78 12.16 16.29
C PRO A 824 19.91 12.49 17.51
N ASP A 825 20.30 12.23 18.77
CA ASP A 825 19.51 12.69 19.92
C ASP A 825 19.64 14.20 20.15
N HIS A 826 18.65 14.95 19.63
CA HIS A 826 18.61 16.41 19.65
C HIS A 826 18.50 17.00 21.07
N GLU A 827 18.19 16.21 22.12
CA GLU A 827 18.04 16.73 23.49
C GLU A 827 19.35 17.09 24.18
N MET A 828 20.39 16.28 23.96
CA MET A 828 21.71 16.53 24.55
C MET A 828 22.49 17.58 23.75
N GLY A 829 22.08 17.81 22.51
CA GLY A 829 22.78 18.66 21.56
C GLY A 829 24.10 18.05 21.05
N PRO A 830 24.79 18.75 20.13
CA PRO A 830 26.04 18.28 19.55
C PRO A 830 27.14 18.11 20.60
N LEU A 831 28.02 17.13 20.38
CA LEU A 831 29.21 16.90 21.19
C LEU A 831 30.40 17.68 20.64
N PHE A 832 30.70 18.82 21.26
CA PHE A 832 31.88 19.62 20.96
C PHE A 832 33.14 18.97 21.53
N VAL A 833 34.21 19.04 20.74
CA VAL A 833 35.51 18.43 21.00
C VAL A 833 36.64 19.43 20.77
N GLY A 834 37.83 19.13 21.25
CA GLY A 834 38.97 20.04 21.17
C GLY A 834 38.78 21.31 21.99
N ARG A 835 38.32 22.40 21.36
CA ARG A 835 38.10 23.71 21.99
C ARG A 835 36.63 23.89 22.41
N PRO A 836 36.36 24.64 23.50
CA PRO A 836 34.99 24.93 23.88
C PRO A 836 34.21 25.68 22.79
N PRO A 837 32.90 25.41 22.65
CA PRO A 837 32.07 26.13 21.70
C PRO A 837 31.90 27.59 22.09
N ARG A 838 31.59 28.41 21.09
CA ARG A 838 31.24 29.83 21.21
C ARG A 838 29.83 30.03 20.70
N ILE A 839 29.11 31.02 21.23
CA ILE A 839 27.80 31.39 20.71
C ILE A 839 27.94 32.61 19.80
N ARG A 840 27.30 32.53 18.64
CA ARG A 840 27.26 33.61 17.64
C ARG A 840 25.81 33.88 17.26
N PRO A 841 25.39 35.14 17.10
CA PRO A 841 24.08 35.39 16.53
C PRO A 841 24.13 35.13 15.02
N VAL A 842 23.05 34.58 14.46
CA VAL A 842 22.91 34.38 13.01
C VAL A 842 22.94 35.74 12.29
N ARG A 843 22.52 36.83 12.96
CA ARG A 843 22.61 38.21 12.50
C ARG A 843 23.07 39.13 13.63
N GLN A 844 23.99 40.06 13.36
CA GLN A 844 24.63 40.89 14.39
C GLN A 844 23.64 41.70 15.25
N SER A 845 22.55 42.18 14.65
CA SER A 845 21.49 42.98 15.29
C SER A 845 20.67 42.21 16.34
N VAL A 846 20.76 40.88 16.40
CA VAL A 846 20.05 40.08 17.42
C VAL A 846 20.56 40.44 18.82
N TRP A 847 21.85 40.78 18.95
CA TRP A 847 22.42 41.23 20.22
C TRP A 847 21.72 42.45 20.81
N ASP A 848 21.14 43.32 19.98
CA ASP A 848 20.45 44.53 20.44
C ASP A 848 19.17 44.22 21.22
N GLY A 849 18.55 43.06 20.98
CA GLY A 849 17.38 42.57 21.71
C GLY A 849 17.70 41.67 22.89
N THR A 850 18.95 41.20 23.00
CA THR A 850 19.39 40.29 24.05
C THR A 850 19.54 41.03 25.37
N GLY A 851 18.91 40.51 26.43
CA GLY A 851 19.07 40.99 27.80
C GLY A 851 20.26 40.34 28.49
N ARG A 852 20.30 39.00 28.50
CA ARG A 852 21.40 38.23 29.12
C ARG A 852 21.59 36.87 28.47
N VAL A 853 22.77 36.29 28.63
CA VAL A 853 23.08 34.92 28.22
C VAL A 853 23.57 34.14 29.44
N VAL A 854 23.05 32.95 29.64
CA VAL A 854 23.35 32.12 30.80
C VAL A 854 23.81 30.75 30.35
N LEU A 855 24.95 30.30 30.85
CA LEU A 855 25.42 28.92 30.71
C LEU A 855 24.93 28.11 31.91
N ILE A 856 24.23 27.01 31.67
CA ILE A 856 23.69 26.13 32.70
C ILE A 856 24.31 24.75 32.55
N THR A 857 24.86 24.20 33.64
CA THR A 857 25.37 22.82 33.66
C THR A 857 24.25 21.84 33.99
N ARG A 858 24.15 20.73 33.23
CA ARG A 858 23.03 19.78 33.29
C ARG A 858 23.15 18.74 34.42
N ALA A 859 24.21 18.71 35.24
CA ALA A 859 24.27 17.71 36.33
C ALA A 859 24.04 18.36 37.70
N SER A 860 23.40 17.60 38.61
CA SER A 860 22.94 17.91 39.98
C SER A 860 21.65 18.74 40.17
N ARG A 861 20.89 18.38 41.21
CA ARG A 861 19.58 18.93 41.62
C ARG A 861 19.56 20.45 41.86
N ARG A 862 20.74 21.07 42.08
CA ARG A 862 20.91 22.54 42.10
C ARG A 862 21.48 22.99 40.76
N ARG A 863 20.76 23.89 40.08
CA ARG A 863 21.16 24.45 38.78
C ARG A 863 22.31 25.45 39.00
N GLU A 864 23.55 25.02 38.78
CA GLU A 864 24.67 25.95 38.68
C GLU A 864 24.56 26.72 37.35
N ALA A 865 24.07 27.94 37.42
CA ALA A 865 23.93 28.85 36.29
C ALA A 865 24.99 29.95 36.37
N VAL A 866 25.69 30.18 35.27
CA VAL A 866 26.68 31.25 35.14
C VAL A 866 26.19 32.25 34.12
N GLU A 867 25.99 33.50 34.54
CA GLU A 867 25.65 34.60 33.65
C GLU A 867 26.91 35.06 32.89
N LEU A 868 26.80 35.19 31.58
CA LEU A 868 27.88 35.61 30.69
C LEU A 868 27.74 37.09 30.35
N GLU A 869 28.85 37.83 30.46
CA GLU A 869 28.87 39.27 30.21
C GLU A 869 28.69 39.58 28.71
N LEU A 870 27.71 40.43 28.39
CA LEU A 870 27.46 40.91 27.03
C LEU A 870 28.21 42.23 26.78
N LYS A 871 29.23 42.20 25.91
CA LYS A 871 29.95 43.41 25.49
C LYS A 871 29.26 44.00 24.27
N GLY A 872 29.01 45.32 24.28
CA GLY A 872 28.48 46.04 23.12
C GLY A 872 29.38 45.82 21.89
N ASN A 873 28.79 45.42 20.76
CA ASN A 873 29.43 45.11 19.48
C ASN A 873 30.23 43.78 19.36
N GLN A 874 30.05 42.82 20.26
CA GLN A 874 30.72 41.52 20.13
C GLN A 874 30.18 40.68 18.95
N LYS A 875 31.06 40.09 18.14
CA LYS A 875 30.66 39.16 17.04
C LYS A 875 30.31 37.77 17.55
N GLU A 876 31.09 37.27 18.49
CA GLU A 876 30.94 35.95 19.11
C GLU A 876 31.15 36.12 20.62
N LEU A 877 30.52 35.27 21.42
CA LEU A 877 30.67 35.23 22.87
C LEU A 877 31.24 33.86 23.27
N ASP A 878 32.34 33.90 24.03
CA ASP A 878 32.95 32.72 24.60
C ASP A 878 32.05 32.19 25.74
N LEU A 879 31.68 30.91 25.66
CA LEU A 879 30.85 30.28 26.69
C LEU A 879 31.63 29.97 27.97
N PHE A 880 32.96 29.87 27.84
CA PHE A 880 33.87 29.55 28.93
C PHE A 880 34.96 30.63 28.97
N THR A 881 35.03 31.38 30.08
CA THR A 881 35.95 32.52 30.28
C THR A 881 36.98 32.21 31.38
N ARG A 882 38.10 32.96 31.42
CA ARG A 882 39.19 32.78 32.41
C ARG A 882 38.74 32.95 33.87
N ASP A 883 37.75 33.81 34.13
CA ASP A 883 37.23 34.01 35.49
C ASP A 883 36.34 32.85 35.97
N ASN A 884 36.02 31.91 35.06
CA ASN A 884 35.21 30.74 35.31
C ASN A 884 36.01 29.46 34.98
N ASP A 885 37.26 29.37 35.48
CA ASP A 885 38.27 28.31 35.24
C ASP A 885 37.81 26.85 35.52
N ARG A 886 36.60 26.65 36.05
CA ARG A 886 35.85 25.37 36.00
C ARG A 886 35.37 25.00 34.57
N GLY A 887 35.55 25.89 33.60
CA GLY A 887 34.99 25.82 32.25
C GLY A 887 35.68 24.89 31.25
N LEU A 888 36.73 24.18 31.66
CA LEU A 888 37.41 23.15 30.86
C LEU A 888 37.14 21.74 31.39
N GLU A 889 36.02 21.57 32.09
CA GLU A 889 35.52 20.29 32.56
C GLU A 889 34.66 19.62 31.48
N SER A 890 34.63 18.28 31.47
CA SER A 890 33.63 17.57 30.67
C SER A 890 32.23 17.81 31.24
N GLY A 891 31.23 18.01 30.39
CA GLY A 891 29.86 18.21 30.86
C GLY A 891 28.82 18.31 29.77
N CYS A 892 27.57 18.28 30.21
CA CYS A 892 26.40 18.59 29.38
C CYS A 892 25.89 19.96 29.80
N TYR A 893 25.61 20.82 28.83
CA TYR A 893 25.36 22.24 29.06
C TYR A 893 24.16 22.72 28.26
N TRP A 894 23.53 23.79 28.76
CA TRP A 894 22.59 24.60 28.02
C TRP A 894 23.10 26.03 27.96
N VAL A 895 23.13 26.63 26.77
CA VAL A 895 23.21 28.08 26.64
C VAL A 895 21.79 28.60 26.52
N VAL A 896 21.35 29.41 27.48
CA VAL A 896 20.04 30.03 27.48
C VAL A 896 20.20 31.52 27.24
N VAL A 897 19.58 32.00 26.16
CA VAL A 897 19.58 33.41 25.77
C VAL A 897 18.24 34.01 26.14
N TYR A 898 18.26 35.11 26.89
CA TYR A 898 17.08 35.83 27.33
C TYR A 898 17.01 37.20 26.65
N ASP A 899 15.80 37.65 26.36
CA ASP A 899 15.55 39.02 25.92
C ASP A 899 15.65 40.00 27.10
N ARG A 900 15.46 41.29 26.83
CA ARG A 900 15.45 42.34 27.85
C ARG A 900 14.29 42.25 28.83
N GLU A 901 13.23 41.50 28.49
CA GLU A 901 12.09 41.22 29.36
C GLU A 901 12.31 39.94 30.22
N ARG A 902 13.47 39.29 30.09
CA ARG A 902 13.83 38.00 30.73
C ARG A 902 13.02 36.80 30.25
N TYR A 903 12.37 36.87 29.08
CA TYR A 903 11.84 35.68 28.43
C TYR A 903 12.94 34.94 27.67
N GLU A 904 12.88 33.61 27.68
CA GLU A 904 13.81 32.77 26.96
C GLU A 904 13.61 32.94 25.44
N MET A 905 14.59 33.54 24.77
CA MET A 905 14.62 33.66 23.31
C MET A 905 15.00 32.33 22.67
N GLU A 906 16.06 31.71 23.19
CA GLU A 906 16.63 30.49 22.62
C GLU A 906 17.40 29.69 23.68
N ARG A 907 17.33 28.37 23.59
CA ARG A 907 18.07 27.44 24.42
C ARG A 907 18.79 26.44 23.54
N LEU A 908 20.11 26.41 23.65
CA LEU A 908 20.99 25.61 22.82
C LEU A 908 21.67 24.56 23.69
N PRO A 909 21.22 23.29 23.64
CA PRO A 909 21.92 22.21 24.30
C PRO A 909 23.22 21.87 23.58
N PHE A 910 24.22 21.49 24.36
CA PHE A 910 25.45 20.92 23.85
C PHE A 910 26.16 20.06 24.90
N ARG A 911 27.01 19.15 24.43
CA ARG A 911 27.97 18.40 25.24
C ARG A 911 29.35 18.92 24.93
N PHE A 912 30.24 18.90 25.91
CA PHE A 912 31.63 19.25 25.70
C PHE A 912 32.52 18.25 26.44
N VAL A 913 33.48 17.66 25.72
CA VAL A 913 34.54 16.84 26.32
C VAL A 913 35.90 17.39 25.90
N PRO A 914 36.64 18.02 26.83
CA PRO A 914 37.94 18.60 26.52
C PRO A 914 38.93 17.51 26.14
N GLY A 915 39.77 17.79 25.15
CA GLY A 915 40.83 16.89 24.72
C GLY A 915 40.39 15.68 23.89
N TRP A 916 39.09 15.44 23.70
CA TRP A 916 38.60 14.48 22.70
C TRP A 916 38.96 15.00 21.29
N LYS A 917 39.46 14.14 20.39
CA LYS A 917 39.75 14.47 18.98
C LYS A 917 38.81 13.82 17.96
N GLY A 918 38.40 12.57 18.18
CA GLY A 918 37.49 11.88 17.27
C GLY A 918 37.23 10.43 17.66
N VAL A 919 36.45 9.74 16.83
CA VAL A 919 36.21 8.30 16.92
C VAL A 919 36.55 7.67 15.56
N LYS A 920 37.23 6.53 15.57
CA LYS A 920 37.48 5.71 14.38
C LYS A 920 36.88 4.32 14.60
N VAL A 921 36.24 3.77 13.57
CA VAL A 921 35.62 2.44 13.63
C VAL A 921 36.25 1.58 12.54
N GLN A 922 36.55 0.31 12.82
CA GLN A 922 37.09 -0.65 11.86
C GLN A 922 36.29 -1.96 11.89
N PRO A 923 35.83 -2.47 10.73
CA PRO A 923 35.99 -1.91 9.38
C PRO A 923 35.22 -0.59 9.18
N GLN A 924 35.64 0.22 8.21
CA GLN A 924 34.98 1.48 7.82
C GLN A 924 34.65 1.46 6.32
N PRO A 925 33.37 1.55 5.91
CA PRO A 925 32.18 1.53 6.77
C PRO A 925 31.99 0.15 7.43
N VAL A 926 31.25 0.11 8.55
CA VAL A 926 30.77 -1.15 9.14
C VAL A 926 29.68 -1.70 8.20
N PRO A 927 29.82 -2.93 7.66
CA PRO A 927 28.79 -3.49 6.78
C PRO A 927 27.44 -3.59 7.48
N HIS A 928 26.40 -3.00 6.88
CA HIS A 928 25.04 -3.10 7.42
C HIS A 928 24.51 -4.53 7.34
N PHE A 929 24.70 -5.16 6.18
CA PHE A 929 24.45 -6.58 5.99
C PHE A 929 25.66 -7.42 6.40
N PRO A 930 25.43 -8.59 7.01
CA PRO A 930 26.53 -9.47 7.32
C PRO A 930 27.19 -10.02 6.04
N PRO A 931 28.52 -10.05 5.97
CA PRO A 931 29.26 -10.78 4.94
C PRO A 931 28.95 -12.29 4.97
N LEU A 932 29.41 -13.04 3.95
CA LEU A 932 29.20 -14.50 3.84
C LEU A 932 29.60 -15.34 5.08
N GLY A 933 30.48 -14.82 5.94
CA GLY A 933 30.91 -15.45 7.19
C GLY A 933 30.26 -14.87 8.47
N GLY A 934 29.19 -14.09 8.34
CA GLY A 934 28.58 -13.33 9.45
C GLY A 934 29.32 -12.02 9.74
N HIS A 935 28.75 -11.24 10.66
CA HIS A 935 29.38 -10.01 11.15
C HIS A 935 30.70 -10.34 11.86
N GLN A 936 31.70 -9.48 11.66
CA GLN A 936 32.98 -9.59 12.35
C GLN A 936 33.02 -8.67 13.58
N GLY A 937 33.96 -8.94 14.49
CA GLY A 937 34.25 -8.03 15.59
C GLY A 937 34.61 -6.64 15.08
N THR A 938 34.08 -5.60 15.71
CA THR A 938 34.29 -4.20 15.32
C THR A 938 35.22 -3.52 16.32
N VAL A 939 36.28 -2.90 15.83
CA VAL A 939 37.21 -2.13 16.67
C VAL A 939 36.76 -0.67 16.67
N VAL A 940 36.53 -0.12 17.86
CA VAL A 940 36.19 1.28 18.07
C VAL A 940 37.34 1.97 18.80
N ASP A 941 37.92 2.97 18.17
CA ASP A 941 39.00 3.77 18.73
C ASP A 941 38.51 5.17 19.07
N ILE A 942 38.55 5.51 20.34
CA ILE A 942 38.27 6.85 20.84
C ILE A 942 39.59 7.58 21.05
N LEU A 943 39.78 8.69 20.34
CA LEU A 943 41.04 9.43 20.29
C LEU A 943 40.99 10.66 21.18
N PHE A 944 41.98 10.81 22.05
CA PHE A 944 42.20 11.95 22.94
C PHE A 944 43.56 12.62 22.67
N ASN A 945 43.77 13.80 23.25
CA ASN A 945 45.10 14.41 23.38
C ASN A 945 45.99 13.54 24.28
N SER A 946 47.30 13.50 23.99
CA SER A 946 48.28 12.71 24.74
C SER A 946 48.38 13.09 26.22
N GLU A 947 47.96 14.31 26.59
CA GLU A 947 47.97 14.84 27.95
C GLU A 947 46.64 14.60 28.69
N THR A 948 45.63 14.02 28.03
CA THR A 948 44.28 13.84 28.57
C THR A 948 44.04 12.37 28.91
N VAL A 949 43.72 12.10 30.18
CA VAL A 949 43.32 10.76 30.65
C VAL A 949 41.83 10.80 31.04
N PRO A 950 40.92 10.22 30.24
CA PRO A 950 39.51 10.18 30.55
C PRO A 950 39.19 9.03 31.53
N ASP A 951 38.20 9.26 32.39
CA ASP A 951 37.45 8.21 33.08
C ASP A 951 36.26 7.82 32.20
N ILE A 952 36.26 6.59 31.69
CA ILE A 952 35.23 6.07 30.78
C ILE A 952 34.51 4.92 31.47
N ARG A 953 33.17 5.00 31.54
CA ARG A 953 32.29 3.96 32.10
C ARG A 953 31.26 3.53 31.08
N GLY A 954 30.68 2.35 31.27
CA GLY A 954 29.67 1.79 30.37
C GLY A 954 29.37 0.34 30.73
N ASP A 955 28.14 -0.08 30.48
CA ASP A 955 27.65 -1.43 30.79
C ASP A 955 28.40 -2.53 30.00
N VAL A 956 29.13 -2.14 28.96
CA VAL A 956 29.93 -3.04 28.12
C VAL A 956 31.23 -3.53 28.77
N PHE A 957 31.65 -2.93 29.88
CA PHE A 957 32.90 -3.30 30.58
C PHE A 957 32.76 -4.55 31.48
N ASP A 958 31.62 -5.26 31.42
CA ASP A 958 31.33 -6.50 32.15
C ASP A 958 32.14 -7.75 31.67
N GLY A 959 33.31 -7.54 31.05
CA GLY A 959 34.31 -8.58 30.76
C GLY A 959 34.27 -9.21 29.37
N GLU A 960 33.25 -8.94 28.54
CA GLU A 960 33.19 -9.45 27.16
C GLU A 960 33.83 -8.54 26.11
N VAL A 961 33.97 -7.25 26.39
CA VAL A 961 34.64 -6.28 25.52
C VAL A 961 36.09 -6.13 25.96
N GLN A 962 37.03 -6.40 25.05
CA GLN A 962 38.44 -6.17 25.31
C GLN A 962 38.78 -4.69 25.08
N THR A 963 39.39 -4.07 26.09
CA THR A 963 39.73 -2.65 26.08
C THR A 963 41.21 -2.45 26.33
N GLU A 964 41.83 -1.60 25.52
CA GLU A 964 43.24 -1.26 25.63
C GLU A 964 43.39 0.27 25.56
N TRP A 965 44.08 0.85 26.54
CA TRP A 965 44.44 2.26 26.54
C TRP A 965 45.93 2.42 26.22
N ALA A 966 46.26 3.10 25.12
CA ALA A 966 47.64 3.38 24.73
C ALA A 966 47.73 4.69 23.93
N ASP A 967 48.79 5.49 24.13
CA ASP A 967 49.10 6.70 23.36
C ASP A 967 47.93 7.68 23.13
N GLY A 968 47.10 7.90 24.15
CA GLY A 968 45.93 8.80 24.06
C GLY A 968 44.77 8.21 23.25
N ARG A 969 44.68 6.89 23.11
CA ARG A 969 43.63 6.18 22.40
C ARG A 969 43.04 5.07 23.28
N LEU A 970 41.72 5.08 23.45
CA LEU A 970 40.98 3.92 23.94
C LEU A 970 40.59 3.06 22.74
N ARG A 971 41.09 1.83 22.68
CA ARG A 971 40.66 0.82 21.73
C ARG A 971 39.68 -0.13 22.42
N MET A 972 38.50 -0.29 21.85
CA MET A 972 37.48 -1.25 22.29
C MET A 972 37.20 -2.26 21.18
N MET A 973 37.20 -3.55 21.49
CA MET A 973 36.85 -4.61 20.53
C MET A 973 35.45 -5.14 20.84
N LEU A 974 34.46 -4.69 20.05
CA LEU A 974 33.06 -5.06 20.19
C LEU A 974 32.78 -6.35 19.40
N PRO A 975 32.33 -7.43 20.06
CA PRO A 975 32.04 -8.67 19.35
C PRO A 975 30.78 -8.56 18.47
N PRO A 976 30.61 -9.43 17.47
CA PRO A 976 29.44 -9.45 16.60
C PRO A 976 28.23 -10.05 17.31
N ARG A 977 27.61 -9.26 18.20
CA ARG A 977 26.33 -9.60 18.84
C ARG A 977 25.41 -8.38 18.85
N PRO A 978 24.10 -8.56 18.63
CA PRO A 978 23.16 -7.45 18.52
C PRO A 978 23.13 -6.49 19.72
N ARG A 979 23.46 -6.98 20.92
CA ARG A 979 23.49 -6.15 22.14
C ARG A 979 24.64 -5.13 22.17
N PHE A 980 25.66 -5.31 21.34
CA PHE A 980 26.80 -4.39 21.21
C PHE A 980 26.66 -3.47 19.99
N ASP A 981 25.52 -3.50 19.31
CA ASP A 981 25.20 -2.52 18.25
C ASP A 981 24.93 -1.14 18.82
N GLU A 982 24.52 -1.07 20.08
CA GLU A 982 24.35 0.18 20.80
C GLU A 982 25.11 0.08 22.12
N VAL A 983 26.14 0.91 22.23
CA VAL A 983 26.99 0.97 23.40
C VAL A 983 26.86 2.36 24.02
N ASP A 984 26.24 2.42 25.20
CA ASP A 984 26.22 3.63 26.01
C ASP A 984 27.53 3.71 26.81
N LEU A 985 28.24 4.82 26.63
CA LEU A 985 29.44 5.19 27.37
C LEU A 985 29.18 6.47 28.13
N GLU A 986 29.84 6.61 29.27
CA GLU A 986 29.95 7.86 30.01
C GLU A 986 31.40 8.27 30.07
N VAL A 987 31.72 9.46 29.58
CA VAL A 987 33.09 9.97 29.52
C VAL A 987 33.25 11.17 30.44
N ARG A 988 34.29 11.14 31.27
CA ARG A 988 34.65 12.23 32.17
C ARG A 988 36.12 12.60 32.01
N VAL A 989 36.41 13.90 31.98
CA VAL A 989 37.77 14.45 31.85
C VAL A 989 37.95 15.58 32.84
N ASN A 990 39.17 15.78 33.36
CA ASN A 990 39.56 16.89 34.24
C ASN A 990 38.69 17.06 35.49
N GLN A 991 38.28 15.95 36.13
CA GLN A 991 37.33 15.94 37.27
C GLN A 991 35.94 16.52 36.97
N GLY A 992 35.61 16.74 35.69
CA GLY A 992 34.30 17.21 35.25
C GLY A 992 33.16 16.23 35.50
N ARG A 993 32.02 16.48 34.87
CA ARG A 993 30.82 15.65 34.96
C ARG A 993 30.84 14.57 33.88
N MET A 994 30.16 13.45 34.14
CA MET A 994 30.00 12.38 33.16
C MET A 994 29.20 12.89 31.96
N VAL A 995 29.71 12.67 30.76
CA VAL A 995 29.06 13.00 29.49
C VAL A 995 28.61 11.70 28.82
N PRO A 996 27.30 11.49 28.60
CA PRO A 996 26.82 10.31 27.91
C PRO A 996 27.14 10.42 26.41
N VAL A 997 27.72 9.35 25.89
CA VAL A 997 28.05 9.17 24.48
C VAL A 997 27.55 7.79 24.05
N ARG A 998 26.80 7.74 22.95
CA ARG A 998 26.33 6.49 22.38
C ARG A 998 27.16 6.17 21.14
N VAL A 999 27.64 4.93 21.06
CA VAL A 999 28.23 4.37 19.85
C VAL A 999 27.19 3.44 19.23
N ILE A 1000 26.81 3.72 17.98
CA ILE A 1000 25.83 2.94 17.22
C ILE A 1000 26.55 2.24 16.07
N LEU A 1001 26.52 0.92 16.05
CA LEU A 1001 26.94 0.08 14.94
C LEU A 1001 25.70 -0.36 14.18
N GLU A 1002 25.53 0.17 12.98
CA GLU A 1002 24.37 -0.10 12.14
C GLU A 1002 24.42 -1.48 11.49
N ARG A 1003 24.17 -2.53 12.27
CA ARG A 1003 24.14 -3.93 11.81
C ARG A 1003 22.72 -4.48 11.80
N ILE A 1004 22.41 -5.31 10.80
CA ILE A 1004 21.13 -6.00 10.68
C ILE A 1004 21.28 -7.44 11.18
N TRP A 1005 20.23 -7.88 11.87
CA TRP A 1005 20.09 -9.23 12.41
C TRP A 1005 18.73 -9.79 12.07
N TRP A 1006 18.63 -11.12 12.04
CA TRP A 1006 17.35 -11.80 11.88
C TRP A 1006 17.22 -13.01 12.80
N ALA A 1007 15.99 -13.35 13.15
CA ALA A 1007 15.66 -14.51 13.97
C ALA A 1007 14.39 -15.19 13.45
N LEU A 1008 14.37 -16.52 13.51
CA LEU A 1008 13.16 -17.29 13.22
C LEU A 1008 12.46 -17.61 14.54
N GLY A 1009 11.17 -17.28 14.62
CA GLY A 1009 10.33 -17.55 15.79
C GLY A 1009 8.88 -17.80 15.41
N ASN A 1010 8.01 -17.91 16.41
CA ASN A 1010 6.55 -17.91 16.22
C ASN A 1010 5.96 -16.51 16.47
N GLU A 1011 4.75 -16.24 15.99
CA GLU A 1011 4.04 -14.97 16.22
C GLU A 1011 3.87 -14.60 17.71
N ASP A 1012 3.66 -15.62 18.55
CA ASP A 1012 3.40 -15.44 19.99
C ASP A 1012 4.68 -15.43 20.85
N GLU A 1013 5.86 -15.52 20.23
CA GLU A 1013 7.14 -15.63 20.94
C GLU A 1013 7.66 -14.26 21.41
N ARG A 1014 8.21 -14.19 22.63
CA ARG A 1014 8.75 -12.94 23.19
C ARG A 1014 10.10 -12.60 22.54
N PHE A 1015 10.35 -11.31 22.27
CA PHE A 1015 11.60 -10.85 21.65
C PHE A 1015 12.87 -11.20 22.43
N SER A 1016 12.79 -11.33 23.76
CA SER A 1016 13.91 -11.74 24.61
C SER A 1016 14.39 -13.16 24.35
N ASP A 1017 13.50 -14.01 23.82
CA ASP A 1017 13.72 -15.45 23.68
C ASP A 1017 14.23 -15.81 22.26
N LEU A 1018 14.11 -14.86 21.33
CA LEU A 1018 14.57 -14.99 19.95
C LEU A 1018 16.10 -15.10 19.88
N LYS A 1019 16.57 -16.12 19.15
CA LYS A 1019 17.99 -16.31 18.84
C LYS A 1019 18.37 -15.55 17.58
N TRP A 1020 18.83 -14.31 17.75
CA TRP A 1020 19.34 -13.46 16.67
C TRP A 1020 20.56 -14.07 15.98
N ARG A 1021 20.56 -14.00 14.65
CA ARG A 1021 21.59 -14.53 13.75
C ARG A 1021 21.92 -13.52 12.66
N ASP A 1022 23.07 -13.73 12.06
CA ASP A 1022 23.68 -12.98 10.96
C ASP A 1022 24.10 -13.90 9.80
N ASN A 1023 23.58 -15.13 9.78
CA ASN A 1023 23.82 -16.14 8.75
C ASN A 1023 22.49 -16.58 8.13
N VAL A 1024 22.55 -17.06 6.89
CA VAL A 1024 21.40 -17.60 6.14
C VAL A 1024 20.68 -18.68 6.97
N VAL A 1025 19.36 -18.58 7.04
CA VAL A 1025 18.48 -19.52 7.75
C VAL A 1025 18.05 -20.65 6.82
N ASP A 1026 18.20 -21.91 7.23
CA ASP A 1026 17.60 -23.03 6.50
C ASP A 1026 16.07 -23.01 6.69
N LEU A 1027 15.32 -22.90 5.59
CA LEU A 1027 13.87 -22.75 5.58
C LEU A 1027 13.17 -24.09 5.35
N ASP A 1028 12.12 -24.38 6.12
CA ASP A 1028 11.27 -25.56 5.93
C ASP A 1028 10.01 -25.21 5.12
N ARG A 1029 9.56 -26.15 4.27
CA ARG A 1029 8.35 -26.01 3.45
C ARG A 1029 7.11 -25.71 4.30
N ASP A 1030 6.99 -26.33 5.46
CA ASP A 1030 5.79 -26.23 6.26
C ASP A 1030 5.61 -24.85 6.89
N TRP A 1031 6.67 -24.04 6.93
CA TRP A 1031 6.64 -22.69 7.46
C TRP A 1031 5.92 -21.69 6.55
N PHE A 1032 5.73 -22.02 5.28
CA PHE A 1032 5.03 -21.21 4.29
C PHE A 1032 3.54 -21.53 4.19
N ARG A 1033 3.03 -22.56 4.88
CA ARG A 1033 1.59 -22.90 4.81
C ARG A 1033 0.74 -21.75 5.35
N PRO A 1034 -0.49 -21.52 4.84
CA PRO A 1034 -1.40 -20.50 5.39
C PRO A 1034 -1.64 -20.59 6.90
N THR A 1035 -1.55 -21.80 7.47
CA THR A 1035 -1.73 -22.09 8.89
C THR A 1035 -0.46 -21.95 9.72
N SER A 1036 0.67 -21.62 9.10
CA SER A 1036 1.95 -21.46 9.80
C SER A 1036 1.96 -20.19 10.64
N GLN A 1037 2.41 -20.31 11.88
CA GLN A 1037 2.68 -19.20 12.78
C GLN A 1037 4.16 -18.75 12.72
N LYS A 1038 4.94 -19.24 11.75
CA LYS A 1038 6.37 -18.92 11.65
C LYS A 1038 6.57 -17.51 11.10
N VAL A 1039 7.41 -16.75 11.80
CA VAL A 1039 7.76 -15.38 11.49
C VAL A 1039 9.27 -15.26 11.41
N LEU A 1040 9.73 -14.57 10.38
CA LEU A 1040 11.09 -14.07 10.33
C LEU A 1040 11.13 -12.66 10.90
N TRP A 1041 11.83 -12.48 12.00
CA TRP A 1041 12.00 -11.21 12.68
C TRP A 1041 13.26 -10.55 12.19
N ILE A 1042 13.18 -9.31 11.70
CA ILE A 1042 14.34 -8.50 11.29
C ILE A 1042 14.57 -7.41 12.34
N ARG A 1043 15.84 -7.13 12.67
CA ARG A 1043 16.27 -6.21 13.72
C ARG A 1043 17.43 -5.31 13.30
N TRP A 1044 17.39 -4.04 13.71
CA TRP A 1044 18.52 -3.09 13.62
C TRP A 1044 18.38 -1.93 14.63
N PRO A 1045 19.43 -1.13 14.90
CA PRO A 1045 19.33 0.02 15.83
C PRO A 1045 18.59 1.22 15.21
N CYS A 1046 17.76 1.91 16.00
CA CYS A 1046 16.92 3.02 15.52
C CYS A 1046 17.69 4.33 15.25
N GLY A 1047 18.83 4.55 15.92
CA GLY A 1047 19.55 5.82 15.93
C GLY A 1047 20.64 5.99 14.85
N GLY A 1048 20.68 5.11 13.86
CA GLY A 1048 21.67 5.18 12.77
C GLY A 1048 21.41 6.28 11.73
N GLN A 1049 22.46 6.76 11.07
CA GLN A 1049 22.39 7.68 9.93
C GLN A 1049 21.79 7.02 8.68
N VAL A 1050 22.12 5.76 8.40
CA VAL A 1050 21.61 5.04 7.21
C VAL A 1050 20.39 4.19 7.59
N LEU A 1051 20.54 3.28 8.55
CA LEU A 1051 19.45 2.37 8.95
C LEU A 1051 18.31 3.07 9.71
N GLY A 1052 18.56 4.22 10.34
CA GLY A 1052 17.51 5.04 10.97
C GLY A 1052 16.61 5.77 9.96
N ALA A 1053 17.04 5.86 8.69
CA ALA A 1053 16.27 6.43 7.59
C ALA A 1053 15.46 5.37 6.81
N ILE A 1054 15.42 4.13 7.27
CA ILE A 1054 14.60 3.09 6.64
C ILE A 1054 13.13 3.34 6.97
N PHE A 1055 12.27 3.32 5.94
CA PHE A 1055 10.82 3.41 6.11
C PHE A 1055 10.11 2.10 5.76
N ALA A 1056 10.75 1.22 4.99
CA ALA A 1056 10.21 -0.07 4.61
C ALA A 1056 11.33 -1.10 4.39
N VAL A 1057 11.01 -2.37 4.62
CA VAL A 1057 11.82 -3.51 4.21
C VAL A 1057 11.04 -4.32 3.18
N GLU A 1058 11.71 -4.86 2.19
CA GLU A 1058 11.08 -5.74 1.19
C GLU A 1058 11.69 -7.14 1.27
N MET A 1059 10.89 -8.15 1.02
CA MET A 1059 11.33 -9.54 1.09
C MET A 1059 10.70 -10.38 -0.01
N GLY A 1060 11.42 -11.38 -0.51
CA GLY A 1060 10.96 -12.21 -1.63
C GLY A 1060 12.02 -13.16 -2.17
N PHE A 1061 11.58 -14.12 -2.98
CA PHE A 1061 12.46 -15.05 -3.71
C PHE A 1061 12.89 -14.50 -5.07
N ASP A 1062 12.15 -13.51 -5.58
CA ASP A 1062 12.35 -12.85 -6.86
C ASP A 1062 12.26 -11.33 -6.63
N PRO A 1063 13.20 -10.52 -7.15
CA PRO A 1063 13.13 -9.07 -7.11
C PRO A 1063 11.79 -8.49 -7.58
N ASP A 1064 11.16 -9.09 -8.60
CA ASP A 1064 9.93 -8.58 -9.23
C ASP A 1064 8.66 -8.94 -8.44
N ALA A 1065 8.76 -9.89 -7.51
CA ALA A 1065 7.64 -10.36 -6.68
C ALA A 1065 7.85 -10.07 -5.18
N ARG A 1066 8.70 -9.09 -4.84
CA ARG A 1066 9.00 -8.72 -3.46
C ARG A 1066 7.78 -8.10 -2.76
N LYS A 1067 7.58 -8.46 -1.50
CA LYS A 1067 6.56 -7.91 -0.62
C LYS A 1067 7.15 -6.86 0.29
N GLN A 1068 6.47 -5.72 0.40
CA GLN A 1068 6.89 -4.59 1.21
C GLN A 1068 6.26 -4.63 2.61
N TYR A 1069 7.08 -4.39 3.63
CA TYR A 1069 6.69 -4.30 5.03
C TYR A 1069 7.10 -2.93 5.56
N LEU A 1070 6.10 -2.09 5.86
CA LEU A 1070 6.33 -0.75 6.40
C LEU A 1070 6.90 -0.82 7.81
N VAL A 1071 7.96 -0.06 8.04
CA VAL A 1071 8.60 0.07 9.34
C VAL A 1071 7.74 1.01 10.19
N LYS A 1072 7.04 0.44 11.16
CA LYS A 1072 6.39 1.23 12.21
C LYS A 1072 7.49 1.81 13.09
N LYS A 1073 7.85 3.08 12.89
CA LYS A 1073 8.75 3.78 13.82
C LYS A 1073 8.15 3.66 15.21
N ALA A 1074 8.91 3.10 16.14
CA ALA A 1074 8.50 3.06 17.54
C ALA A 1074 8.10 4.48 17.97
N PRO A 1075 7.02 4.66 18.77
CA PRO A 1075 6.71 5.96 19.37
C PRO A 1075 7.99 6.48 20.04
N ILE A 1076 8.40 7.70 19.71
CA ILE A 1076 9.63 8.30 20.24
C ILE A 1076 9.34 8.66 21.70
N GLY A 1077 9.39 7.67 22.57
CA GLY A 1077 8.89 7.71 23.95
C GLY A 1077 8.93 6.33 24.60
N ASP A 1078 8.77 5.26 23.80
CA ASP A 1078 9.12 3.92 24.24
C ASP A 1078 10.65 3.76 24.21
N ARG A 1079 11.18 3.17 25.27
CA ARG A 1079 12.62 2.85 25.43
C ARG A 1079 13.13 1.81 24.43
N GLU A 1080 12.37 1.49 23.39
CA GLU A 1080 12.73 0.53 22.36
C GLU A 1080 13.78 1.17 21.42
N ARG A 1081 15.03 0.94 21.80
CA ARG A 1081 16.25 1.38 21.10
C ARG A 1081 16.43 0.72 19.73
N THR A 1082 15.71 -0.37 19.49
CA THR A 1082 15.89 -1.27 18.37
C THR A 1082 14.61 -1.35 17.55
N GLN A 1083 14.74 -1.24 16.24
CA GLN A 1083 13.65 -1.45 15.30
C GLN A 1083 13.51 -2.94 15.03
N ILE A 1084 12.28 -3.45 15.15
CA ILE A 1084 11.96 -4.84 14.87
C ILE A 1084 10.82 -4.88 13.84
N VAL A 1085 10.96 -5.72 12.81
CA VAL A 1085 9.91 -5.95 11.80
C VAL A 1085 9.57 -7.44 11.74
N PRO A 1086 8.32 -7.83 12.03
CA PRO A 1086 7.84 -9.19 11.78
C PRO A 1086 7.52 -9.39 10.31
N ILE A 1087 8.00 -10.49 9.74
CA ILE A 1087 7.66 -10.94 8.40
C ILE A 1087 7.07 -12.35 8.45
N PRO A 1088 5.73 -12.50 8.38
CA PRO A 1088 5.08 -13.81 8.42
C PRO A 1088 5.39 -14.63 7.17
N LEU A 1089 5.98 -15.82 7.33
CA LEU A 1089 6.40 -16.64 6.19
C LEU A 1089 5.22 -17.18 5.37
N ARG A 1090 4.02 -17.30 5.97
CA ARG A 1090 2.77 -17.68 5.27
C ARG A 1090 2.36 -16.71 4.15
N GLU A 1091 2.90 -15.49 4.14
CA GLU A 1091 2.57 -14.52 3.08
C GLU A 1091 3.25 -14.87 1.75
N PHE A 1092 4.24 -15.77 1.74
CA PHE A 1092 4.96 -16.17 0.51
C PHE A 1092 4.40 -17.44 -0.12
N THR A 1093 3.15 -17.79 0.18
CA THR A 1093 2.43 -18.97 -0.35
C THR A 1093 2.31 -18.99 -1.87
N SER A 1094 2.06 -17.84 -2.50
CA SER A 1094 1.83 -17.71 -3.95
C SER A 1094 3.10 -17.56 -4.78
N ALA A 1095 4.22 -17.16 -4.15
CA ALA A 1095 5.52 -17.05 -4.80
C ALA A 1095 6.23 -18.41 -4.96
N TRP A 1096 5.61 -19.48 -4.47
CA TRP A 1096 6.12 -20.84 -4.50
C TRP A 1096 5.71 -21.54 -5.81
N VAL A 1097 6.66 -21.72 -6.72
CA VAL A 1097 6.49 -22.53 -7.93
C VAL A 1097 6.90 -23.97 -7.60
N GLU A 1098 5.92 -24.86 -7.39
CA GLU A 1098 6.13 -26.32 -7.19
C GLU A 1098 6.90 -26.99 -8.36
N GLU A 1099 7.18 -26.29 -9.48
CA GLU A 1099 7.76 -26.89 -10.69
C GLU A 1099 9.29 -26.93 -10.75
N ARG A 1100 10.04 -26.18 -9.93
CA ARG A 1100 11.49 -25.99 -10.19
C ARG A 1100 12.44 -27.05 -9.61
N GLY A 1101 12.09 -27.74 -8.52
CA GLY A 1101 12.94 -28.79 -7.94
C GLY A 1101 14.38 -28.35 -7.55
N GLU A 1102 14.64 -27.05 -7.49
CA GLU A 1102 15.96 -26.44 -7.25
C GLU A 1102 16.00 -25.73 -5.89
N ASP A 1103 17.22 -25.57 -5.35
CA ASP A 1103 17.47 -24.77 -4.14
C ASP A 1103 17.09 -23.30 -4.38
N GLN A 1104 16.35 -22.69 -3.46
CA GLN A 1104 15.90 -21.30 -3.56
C GLN A 1104 16.40 -20.44 -2.41
N SER A 1105 16.76 -19.19 -2.73
CA SER A 1105 17.22 -18.18 -1.76
C SER A 1105 16.15 -17.13 -1.53
N LEU A 1106 15.90 -16.83 -0.26
CA LEU A 1106 15.05 -15.74 0.18
C LEU A 1106 15.91 -14.49 0.42
N PHE A 1107 15.55 -13.38 -0.19
CA PHE A 1107 16.29 -12.12 -0.13
C PHE A 1107 15.55 -11.06 0.70
N LEU A 1108 16.32 -10.18 1.32
CA LEU A 1108 15.88 -8.98 2.04
C LEU A 1108 16.46 -7.74 1.33
N TRP A 1109 15.62 -6.74 1.08
CA TRP A 1109 15.99 -5.41 0.58
C TRP A 1109 15.57 -4.32 1.57
N LEU A 1110 16.27 -3.19 1.58
CA LEU A 1110 16.02 -2.07 2.48
C LEU A 1110 15.71 -0.80 1.69
N LEU A 1111 14.65 -0.08 2.07
CA LEU A 1111 14.24 1.15 1.40
C LEU A 1111 14.38 2.38 2.31
N GLY A 1112 15.09 3.40 1.82
CA GLY A 1112 15.28 4.70 2.48
C GLY A 1112 14.13 5.69 2.22
N LEU A 1113 14.02 6.76 3.03
CA LEU A 1113 12.89 7.72 3.01
C LEU A 1113 12.53 8.33 1.64
N GLU A 1114 13.45 8.40 0.67
CA GLU A 1114 13.18 8.92 -0.68
C GLU A 1114 12.87 7.80 -1.69
N GLY A 1115 12.64 6.57 -1.21
CA GLY A 1115 12.35 5.38 -2.03
C GLY A 1115 13.59 4.69 -2.60
N GLN A 1116 14.81 5.14 -2.26
CA GLN A 1116 16.04 4.52 -2.74
C GLN A 1116 16.32 3.16 -2.09
N ASP A 1117 16.84 2.21 -2.87
CA ASP A 1117 17.33 0.92 -2.41
C ASP A 1117 18.69 1.10 -1.70
N LEU A 1118 18.76 0.69 -0.43
CA LEU A 1118 19.96 0.79 0.41
C LEU A 1118 20.81 -0.51 0.37
N GLY A 1119 20.32 -1.55 -0.32
CA GLY A 1119 21.02 -2.79 -0.60
C GLY A 1119 20.19 -4.04 -0.29
N ALA A 1120 20.75 -5.21 -0.65
CA ALA A 1120 20.10 -6.51 -0.53
C ALA A 1120 21.01 -7.60 0.07
N THR A 1121 20.43 -8.59 0.74
CA THR A 1121 21.15 -9.78 1.20
C THR A 1121 20.28 -11.05 1.20
N VAL A 1122 20.91 -12.22 1.15
CA VAL A 1122 20.24 -13.51 1.32
C VAL A 1122 20.08 -13.80 2.80
N ILE A 1123 18.84 -14.03 3.24
CA ILE A 1123 18.49 -14.26 4.65
C ILE A 1123 18.04 -15.70 4.90
N GLY A 1124 17.60 -16.43 3.87
CA GLY A 1124 17.19 -17.83 4.02
C GLY A 1124 17.40 -18.66 2.76
N ALA A 1125 17.54 -19.98 2.93
CA ALA A 1125 17.71 -20.95 1.85
C ALA A 1125 16.80 -22.16 2.06
N TYR A 1126 16.08 -22.57 1.02
CA TYR A 1126 15.25 -23.78 0.98
C TYR A 1126 15.94 -24.86 0.16
N ARG A 1127 16.00 -26.09 0.69
CA ARG A 1127 16.51 -27.28 -0.01
C ARG A 1127 15.39 -28.26 -0.30
N ALA A 1128 15.22 -28.66 -1.56
CA ALA A 1128 14.15 -29.57 -1.96
C ALA A 1128 14.38 -30.98 -1.38
N SER A 1129 13.44 -31.47 -0.56
CA SER A 1129 13.44 -32.85 -0.03
C SER A 1129 12.79 -33.81 -1.02
N ALA A 1130 13.42 -34.97 -1.25
CA ALA A 1130 12.86 -36.08 -2.03
C ALA A 1130 12.03 -37.00 -1.12
N ASP A 1131 10.70 -36.85 -1.09
CA ASP A 1131 9.81 -37.74 -0.32
C ASP A 1131 8.78 -38.47 -1.24
N PRO A 1132 8.68 -39.82 -1.21
CA PRO A 1132 7.86 -40.64 -2.12
C PRO A 1132 6.39 -40.84 -1.74
N GLU A 1133 5.88 -40.30 -0.62
CA GLU A 1133 4.50 -40.63 -0.17
C GLU A 1133 3.42 -39.69 -0.72
N ARG A 1134 2.97 -39.94 -1.96
CA ARG A 1134 1.66 -39.45 -2.48
C ARG A 1134 0.82 -40.63 -2.99
N ARG A 1135 -0.24 -41.02 -2.26
CA ARG A 1135 -1.58 -41.39 -2.78
C ARG A 1135 -2.50 -42.02 -1.72
N LYS A 1136 -3.64 -41.37 -1.44
CA LYS A 1136 -4.95 -42.02 -1.22
C LYS A 1136 -6.03 -41.12 -1.84
N SER A 1137 -6.73 -41.61 -2.86
CA SER A 1137 -7.87 -40.95 -3.52
C SER A 1137 -8.99 -41.97 -3.74
N CYS A 1138 -10.23 -41.58 -3.42
CA CYS A 1138 -11.44 -42.40 -3.34
C CYS A 1138 -12.02 -42.82 -4.72
N ALA A 1139 -12.78 -43.93 -4.72
CA ALA A 1139 -13.14 -44.78 -5.88
C ALA A 1139 -14.41 -44.37 -6.68
N THR A 1140 -14.94 -43.16 -6.52
CA THR A 1140 -16.11 -42.71 -7.32
C THR A 1140 -15.74 -42.27 -8.75
N CYS A 1141 -14.45 -42.12 -9.04
CA CYS A 1141 -13.93 -41.68 -10.34
C CYS A 1141 -13.69 -42.81 -11.35
N ASP A 1142 -13.78 -44.06 -10.91
CA ASP A 1142 -13.48 -45.22 -11.77
C ASP A 1142 -14.64 -45.56 -12.72
N PHE A 1143 -15.73 -44.79 -12.70
CA PHE A 1143 -16.92 -44.97 -13.54
C PHE A 1143 -17.05 -43.96 -14.69
N ALA A 1144 -16.01 -43.17 -15.00
CA ALA A 1144 -15.97 -42.48 -16.28
C ALA A 1144 -15.80 -43.53 -17.40
N LYS A 1145 -16.56 -43.43 -18.51
CA LYS A 1145 -16.22 -44.23 -19.69
C LYS A 1145 -14.83 -43.81 -20.14
N THR A 1146 -13.86 -44.71 -20.00
CA THR A 1146 -12.49 -44.50 -20.45
C THR A 1146 -12.34 -45.10 -21.84
N ARG A 1147 -12.00 -44.26 -22.82
CA ARG A 1147 -11.50 -44.73 -24.11
C ARG A 1147 -10.34 -43.83 -24.49
N ARG A 1148 -9.18 -44.45 -24.77
CA ARG A 1148 -7.98 -43.82 -25.34
C ARG A 1148 -7.67 -42.41 -24.76
N LYS A 1149 -7.52 -42.32 -23.42
CA LYS A 1149 -7.12 -41.12 -22.64
C LYS A 1149 -8.18 -40.02 -22.42
N ARG A 1150 -9.45 -40.23 -22.80
CA ARG A 1150 -10.55 -39.29 -22.52
C ARG A 1150 -11.63 -39.91 -21.63
N CYS A 1151 -12.27 -39.06 -20.83
CA CYS A 1151 -13.26 -39.41 -19.82
C CYS A 1151 -14.57 -38.67 -20.08
N ARG A 1152 -15.70 -39.36 -19.92
CA ARG A 1152 -17.04 -38.75 -19.93
C ARG A 1152 -17.94 -39.43 -18.89
N CYS A 1153 -18.85 -38.63 -18.34
CA CYS A 1153 -19.91 -39.13 -17.46
C CYS A 1153 -20.83 -40.13 -18.17
N ILE A 1154 -21.02 -41.31 -17.56
CA ILE A 1154 -22.03 -42.29 -18.01
C ILE A 1154 -23.43 -41.68 -18.09
N TYR A 1155 -23.77 -40.78 -17.15
CA TYR A 1155 -25.06 -40.08 -17.09
C TYR A 1155 -25.12 -38.79 -17.92
N ARG A 1156 -24.10 -38.51 -18.75
CA ARG A 1156 -23.99 -37.29 -19.60
C ARG A 1156 -24.11 -35.96 -18.84
N LYS A 1157 -23.82 -35.94 -17.53
CA LYS A 1157 -23.86 -34.71 -16.72
C LYS A 1157 -22.70 -33.75 -17.01
N TRP A 1158 -21.63 -34.21 -17.67
CA TRP A 1158 -20.50 -33.39 -18.12
C TRP A 1158 -19.99 -33.86 -19.49
N SER A 1159 -19.37 -32.93 -20.22
CA SER A 1159 -18.78 -33.09 -21.56
C SER A 1159 -17.51 -33.96 -21.52
N TRP A 1160 -17.01 -34.34 -22.69
CA TRP A 1160 -15.74 -35.05 -22.82
C TRP A 1160 -14.59 -34.20 -22.28
N MET A 1161 -13.73 -34.78 -21.46
CA MET A 1161 -12.51 -34.14 -20.96
C MET A 1161 -11.35 -35.12 -21.02
N THR A 1162 -10.14 -34.60 -21.11
CA THR A 1162 -8.92 -35.41 -21.08
C THR A 1162 -8.71 -36.02 -19.69
N MET A 1163 -7.94 -37.11 -19.60
CA MET A 1163 -7.59 -37.73 -18.31
C MET A 1163 -6.89 -36.74 -17.37
N ALA A 1164 -6.10 -35.80 -17.90
CA ALA A 1164 -5.43 -34.77 -17.11
C ALA A 1164 -6.43 -33.76 -16.50
N GLN A 1165 -7.38 -33.27 -17.30
CA GLN A 1165 -8.46 -32.39 -16.83
C GLN A 1165 -9.36 -33.10 -15.80
N PHE A 1166 -9.70 -34.36 -16.06
CA PHE A 1166 -10.45 -35.18 -15.11
C PHE A 1166 -9.72 -35.31 -13.76
N ASN A 1167 -8.40 -35.55 -13.79
CA ASN A 1167 -7.59 -35.67 -12.57
C ASN A 1167 -7.48 -34.35 -11.79
N GLN A 1168 -7.48 -33.19 -12.45
CA GLN A 1168 -7.51 -31.88 -11.79
C GLN A 1168 -8.84 -31.62 -11.08
N LEU A 1169 -9.96 -31.96 -11.73
CA LEU A 1169 -11.30 -31.67 -11.23
C LEU A 1169 -11.80 -32.73 -10.21
N ARG A 1170 -11.16 -33.90 -10.15
CA ARG A 1170 -11.50 -35.03 -9.28
C ARG A 1170 -11.58 -34.68 -7.78
N ALA A 1171 -10.84 -33.69 -7.31
CA ALA A 1171 -10.81 -33.33 -5.89
C ALA A 1171 -12.10 -32.64 -5.37
N GLY A 1172 -13.01 -32.20 -6.25
CA GLY A 1172 -14.14 -31.32 -5.90
C GLY A 1172 -15.55 -31.91 -5.87
N TYR A 1173 -15.76 -33.22 -6.11
CA TYR A 1173 -17.11 -33.78 -6.32
C TYR A 1173 -17.51 -34.89 -5.34
N VAL A 1174 -18.70 -34.81 -4.74
CA VAL A 1174 -19.35 -35.83 -3.89
C VAL A 1174 -20.79 -36.08 -4.36
N CYS A 1175 -21.26 -37.33 -4.38
CA CYS A 1175 -22.63 -37.70 -4.77
C CYS A 1175 -23.17 -38.80 -3.84
N ASP A 1176 -24.36 -38.60 -3.27
CA ASP A 1176 -24.93 -39.37 -2.14
C ASP A 1176 -25.79 -40.59 -2.55
N LEU A 1177 -25.83 -40.93 -3.84
CA LEU A 1177 -26.69 -41.99 -4.37
C LEU A 1177 -25.84 -43.11 -4.97
N TRP A 1178 -25.65 -44.20 -4.24
CA TRP A 1178 -25.06 -45.41 -4.83
C TRP A 1178 -25.66 -46.72 -4.31
N ASP A 1179 -25.94 -47.62 -5.26
CA ASP A 1179 -26.37 -49.02 -5.07
C ASP A 1179 -25.82 -49.88 -6.27
N GLY A 1180 -24.73 -50.64 -6.06
CA GLY A 1180 -24.15 -51.66 -6.99
C GLY A 1180 -23.16 -51.17 -8.09
N GLU A 1181 -22.14 -51.88 -8.61
CA GLU A 1181 -21.63 -53.27 -8.64
C GLU A 1181 -20.08 -53.26 -8.80
N ILE A 1182 -19.37 -54.40 -8.69
CA ILE A 1182 -17.89 -54.49 -8.75
C ILE A 1182 -17.41 -55.33 -9.96
N LEU A 1183 -16.31 -54.90 -10.60
CA LEU A 1183 -15.62 -55.64 -11.66
C LEU A 1183 -14.73 -56.75 -11.04
N ALA A 1184 -15.02 -58.02 -11.31
CA ALA A 1184 -14.18 -59.12 -10.82
C ALA A 1184 -12.92 -59.26 -11.70
N GLY A 1185 -11.75 -59.16 -11.07
CA GLY A 1185 -10.44 -58.87 -11.70
C GLY A 1185 -9.98 -59.76 -12.85
N ASP A 1186 -10.56 -60.95 -13.02
CA ASP A 1186 -10.02 -61.93 -13.97
C ASP A 1186 -10.92 -62.20 -15.19
N SER A 1187 -12.13 -61.61 -15.25
CA SER A 1187 -13.11 -61.95 -16.31
C SER A 1187 -13.70 -60.76 -17.08
N ASN A 1188 -13.35 -59.52 -16.72
CA ASN A 1188 -13.92 -58.31 -17.35
C ASN A 1188 -15.47 -58.31 -17.38
N ARG A 1189 -16.13 -58.95 -16.40
CA ARG A 1189 -17.59 -58.95 -16.21
C ARG A 1189 -17.98 -58.17 -14.96
N TRP A 1190 -19.07 -57.43 -15.06
CA TRP A 1190 -19.75 -56.77 -13.94
C TRP A 1190 -20.61 -57.78 -13.19
N VAL A 1191 -20.51 -57.80 -11.86
CA VAL A 1191 -21.27 -58.75 -11.03
C VAL A 1191 -21.91 -58.03 -9.84
N SER A 1192 -23.21 -58.27 -9.63
CA SER A 1192 -23.94 -57.84 -8.44
C SER A 1192 -23.37 -58.48 -7.16
N PRO A 1193 -23.29 -57.74 -6.03
CA PRO A 1193 -22.80 -58.26 -4.75
C PRO A 1193 -23.57 -59.49 -4.23
N SER A 1194 -24.78 -59.77 -4.71
CA SER A 1194 -25.56 -60.95 -4.29
C SER A 1194 -25.11 -62.27 -4.92
N MET A 1195 -24.29 -62.23 -5.99
CA MET A 1195 -23.75 -63.42 -6.65
C MET A 1195 -22.34 -63.81 -6.17
N ALA A 1196 -21.72 -63.04 -5.28
CA ALA A 1196 -20.39 -63.29 -4.74
C ALA A 1196 -20.39 -63.95 -3.34
N ARG A 1197 -21.50 -64.60 -2.95
CA ARG A 1197 -21.57 -65.48 -1.76
C ARG A 1197 -21.75 -66.94 -2.15
#